data_AF-A0A1S7FXT7-F1
#
_entry.id   AF-A0A1S7FXT7-F1
#
_cell.length_a   1.000
_cell.length_b   1.000
_cell.length_c   1.000
_cell.angle_alpha   90.00
_cell.angle_beta   90.00
_cell.angle_gamma   90.00
#
_symmetry.space_group_name_H-M   'P 1'
#
loop_
_entity.id
_entity.type
_entity.pdbx_description
1 polymer ?
#
loop_
_entity_poly.entity_id
_entity_poly.type
_entity_poly.pdbx_seq_one_letter_code
_entity_poly.pdbx_strand_id
1 'polypeptide(L)'
;MAIKEMIELINRDNYVEGYATDNQQLWNTRIQALEATGEDILIEVLPGTYFVKGSLRLISKATIQTTMDSKLNPTKEKAIFIFGLGTDGEAGFSNLPTSENPNYLHDVCIQDVRFEFMIKAGNEGISLTLDYTKLNFLASPSLLTITGPYVGNYTPYKGMRNISIRNVEVDGKSVGKNGFNFGGIENLRVIDCDIKNIGYLSGISLEFCHDVILEGNQTTNTGRAGIQIYRGNEKVSVINNKVTDWMQRYGVYHYYSVNDPKNSTEMFDGGIDSYGPNNTELVITGNHVTAGWDEVERVNNAVPKENPCNPNIIALHGNTAVNPVDVNTRKNRPLPTTPHTLYLPYRLSGASNVRLQGNTAKVRSVHIFGFLFAAQREVSKNPTEKAIGEVSDVVVTENMLELEGEIRLPLRTITVKKRNNVERNDDGTSVTHTRGIGLEILDNDFYMKGIINGSGQTGVVSSFTTKPRFMTIRLGEENGRTVMSEEVVLHNNRIYHQPLEGYYPEKWAQPDLLLVASPENIGDTVIKHVAVNNNRLTTHKKETAFETVLNERIEVLHKSLFVEKVVYDDVTPSQDYQSQCFLPICTVELHKGNVKIDEASVNSQGTFLFSNIATKLVERTATYSFIGKDIRGNQVEQVAITFLSDVSITTDTDYTIHDTQITGTYGTEIYAIKLQTTGMTKNATLDGTGRYAISVEDMMISPGDILELIAIDRQGVERYRLPVRVLEAPLDYTLTGSDYTLGTDQITGTFGRDIRVVSAVIRNIEVPVTITGINTFQVTGLAAKNIRWEDTFILRGKGVDDEICQEIEIQYLDYGMTVVTYVIAYPERALTGTHGHSIAGVSLWIDGKEMLDIPMDGNGNYTLKDTTILLTSVSKEVEIVGRNEWGQEASRIPVIMSSLFQVTAQDYTIGETATFAGTYSDSVFKVRLWVNGEVVEQAATDGNGNYTFAKASTFIKTVNDIVEIVGVNKVYQERVRLLVRVNAPKDYSLTTSSFVINQSKILTGTFGKDIQGVRLCVNGVNKTSATLSTDGSYRFENAAQHITNATLKVEVQGVDGAFVERKRIPVAVTVWKDYDLKVETYPVEYPQLLGTYGKDIVTVQLWVNGVNKGQATNIANQVGKYSFMEMRKYGIATASKVEVRGLDATKKVQVITPVVVKPALQATLTAPANYKLGTKEIAGACGKDIAYVRFSVNAVVKQQATIDRVTNKYKVTYANNFISATTNKVEIIGLDKAYVEMRRVSIPVIK
;
A
#
# COMPACT_ATOMS: atom_id res chain seq x y z
N MET A 1 -23.54 33.16 7.34
CA MET A 1 -22.77 32.75 8.56
C MET A 1 -23.50 31.54 9.08
N ALA A 2 -22.85 30.38 9.14
CA ALA A 2 -23.62 29.14 9.29
C ALA A 2 -24.50 29.13 10.55
N ILE A 3 -25.78 28.75 10.38
CA ILE A 3 -26.67 28.46 11.50
C ILE A 3 -26.13 27.21 12.17
N LYS A 4 -25.45 27.39 13.31
CA LYS A 4 -25.04 26.27 14.17
C LYS A 4 -26.24 25.79 14.97
N GLU A 5 -26.70 24.59 14.64
CA GLU A 5 -27.77 23.89 15.32
C GLU A 5 -27.20 22.69 16.09
N MET A 6 -27.70 22.45 17.31
CA MET A 6 -27.30 21.30 18.12
C MET A 6 -28.47 20.33 18.28
N ILE A 7 -28.33 19.13 17.73
CA ILE A 7 -29.36 18.10 17.74
C ILE A 7 -28.99 17.01 18.74
N GLU A 8 -29.69 17.00 19.86
CA GLU A 8 -29.80 15.86 20.75
C GLU A 8 -31.07 15.07 20.38
N LEU A 9 -30.91 13.77 20.11
CA LEU A 9 -32.02 12.86 19.81
C LEU A 9 -32.51 12.18 21.09
N ILE A 10 -33.81 11.87 21.15
CA ILE A 10 -34.62 11.59 22.35
C ILE A 10 -34.13 10.37 23.14
N ASN A 11 -33.49 9.41 22.48
CA ASN A 11 -33.04 8.16 23.10
C ASN A 11 -31.59 7.82 22.74
N ARG A 12 -30.83 7.52 23.79
CA ARG A 12 -29.39 7.32 23.80
C ARG A 12 -29.06 5.99 24.48
N ASP A 13 -28.14 5.22 23.89
CA ASP A 13 -27.47 4.03 24.43
C ASP A 13 -28.35 2.78 24.70
N ASN A 14 -29.69 2.82 24.56
CA ASN A 14 -30.57 1.63 24.61
C ASN A 14 -31.62 1.63 23.50
N TYR A 15 -32.00 0.47 22.96
CA TYR A 15 -33.06 0.38 21.94
C TYR A 15 -34.46 0.46 22.56
N VAL A 16 -35.31 1.34 22.03
CA VAL A 16 -36.75 1.43 22.29
C VAL A 16 -37.44 1.79 20.97
N GLU A 17 -38.40 0.99 20.51
CA GLU A 17 -38.97 1.13 19.16
C GLU A 17 -39.75 2.45 18.95
N GLY A 18 -40.46 2.92 19.98
CA GLY A 18 -41.13 4.23 19.97
C GLY A 18 -40.12 5.35 19.73
N TYR A 19 -39.13 5.48 20.63
CA TYR A 19 -38.12 6.54 20.52
C TYR A 19 -37.26 6.45 19.26
N ALA A 20 -37.04 5.26 18.69
CA ALA A 20 -36.38 5.13 17.39
C ALA A 20 -37.21 5.72 16.23
N THR A 21 -38.54 5.70 16.35
CA THR A 21 -39.47 6.38 15.45
C THR A 21 -39.48 7.88 15.72
N ASP A 22 -39.55 8.29 16.99
CA ASP A 22 -39.56 9.70 17.40
C ASP A 22 -38.26 10.42 16.98
N ASN A 23 -37.11 9.75 17.06
CA ASN A 23 -35.82 10.25 16.59
C ASN A 23 -35.83 10.56 15.08
N GLN A 24 -36.44 9.69 14.27
CA GLN A 24 -36.55 9.88 12.82
C GLN A 24 -37.45 11.06 12.47
N GLN A 25 -38.57 11.20 13.18
CA GLN A 25 -39.48 12.34 13.00
C GLN A 25 -38.84 13.65 13.46
N LEU A 26 -38.23 13.69 14.65
CA LEU A 26 -37.56 14.87 15.21
C LEU A 26 -36.46 15.39 14.28
N TRP A 27 -35.59 14.50 13.76
CA TRP A 27 -34.59 14.87 12.78
C TRP A 27 -35.27 15.43 11.51
N ASN A 28 -36.16 14.68 10.88
CA ASN A 28 -36.75 15.07 9.60
C ASN A 28 -37.52 16.40 9.67
N THR A 29 -38.28 16.64 10.75
CA THR A 29 -38.96 17.92 10.98
C THR A 29 -37.97 19.07 11.23
N ARG A 30 -36.94 18.87 12.06
CA ARG A 30 -35.96 19.92 12.38
C ARG A 30 -35.09 20.28 11.18
N ILE A 31 -34.66 19.28 10.41
CA ILE A 31 -33.92 19.47 9.17
C ILE A 31 -34.77 20.17 8.11
N GLN A 32 -36.05 19.80 7.93
CA GLN A 32 -36.95 20.51 7.01
C GLN A 32 -37.19 21.98 7.43
N ALA A 33 -37.21 22.28 8.73
CA ALA A 33 -37.32 23.66 9.22
C ALA A 33 -36.05 24.49 8.96
N LEU A 34 -34.86 23.88 9.01
CA LEU A 34 -33.59 24.54 8.66
C LEU A 34 -33.46 24.74 7.14
N GLU A 35 -33.88 23.77 6.33
CA GLU A 35 -33.92 23.84 4.86
C GLU A 35 -34.71 25.06 4.37
N ALA A 36 -35.82 25.39 5.05
CA ALA A 36 -36.65 26.56 4.76
C ALA A 36 -35.96 27.92 5.04
N THR A 37 -34.77 27.95 5.64
CA THR A 37 -34.00 29.19 5.85
C THR A 37 -33.15 29.59 4.64
N GLY A 38 -32.70 28.63 3.83
CA GLY A 38 -31.76 28.86 2.71
C GLY A 38 -30.33 29.25 3.10
N GLU A 39 -30.04 29.37 4.40
CA GLU A 39 -28.72 29.66 4.96
C GLU A 39 -27.78 28.44 4.89
N ASP A 40 -26.51 28.66 5.20
CA ASP A 40 -25.56 27.57 5.42
C ASP A 40 -25.77 27.02 6.84
N ILE A 41 -25.67 25.70 7.04
CA ILE A 41 -26.12 25.05 8.29
C ILE A 41 -25.02 24.12 8.82
N LEU A 42 -24.68 24.26 10.11
CA LEU A 42 -23.81 23.34 10.84
C LEU A 42 -24.64 22.56 11.85
N ILE A 43 -24.90 21.30 11.57
CA ILE A 43 -25.64 20.36 12.41
C ILE A 43 -24.62 19.61 13.27
N GLU A 44 -24.52 19.97 14.55
CA GLU A 44 -23.75 19.20 15.53
C GLU A 44 -24.63 18.22 16.31
N VAL A 45 -24.14 17.00 16.42
CA VAL A 45 -24.76 15.91 17.20
C VAL A 45 -23.84 15.58 18.38
N LEU A 46 -24.41 15.30 19.55
CA LEU A 46 -23.60 14.90 20.72
C LEU A 46 -23.01 13.49 20.53
N PRO A 47 -21.86 13.15 21.15
CA PRO A 47 -21.35 11.78 21.14
C PRO A 47 -22.30 10.85 21.91
N GLY A 48 -22.71 9.73 21.30
CA GLY A 48 -23.66 8.77 21.88
C GLY A 48 -24.24 7.82 20.84
N THR A 49 -24.99 6.79 21.28
CA THR A 49 -25.64 5.82 20.38
C THR A 49 -27.11 6.14 20.18
N TYR A 50 -27.52 6.44 18.95
CA TYR A 50 -28.87 6.86 18.56
C TYR A 50 -29.54 5.82 17.67
N PHE A 51 -30.64 5.25 18.16
CA PHE A 51 -31.46 4.32 17.38
C PHE A 51 -32.45 5.07 16.50
N VAL A 52 -32.58 4.67 15.23
CA VAL A 52 -33.42 5.33 14.22
C VAL A 52 -34.24 4.28 13.49
N LYS A 53 -35.52 4.58 13.20
CA LYS A 53 -36.42 3.70 12.44
C LYS A 53 -36.88 4.42 11.17
N GLY A 54 -36.41 3.95 10.01
CA GLY A 54 -36.58 4.62 8.72
C GLY A 54 -35.42 5.55 8.36
N SER A 55 -35.56 6.25 7.25
CA SER A 55 -34.51 7.12 6.71
C SER A 55 -34.50 8.53 7.31
N LEU A 56 -33.31 9.10 7.42
CA LEU A 56 -33.04 10.49 7.82
C LEU A 56 -32.80 11.38 6.59
N ARG A 57 -33.52 12.51 6.52
CA ARG A 57 -33.44 13.52 5.46
C ARG A 57 -32.07 14.20 5.49
N LEU A 58 -31.48 14.32 4.32
CA LEU A 58 -30.39 15.24 3.98
C LEU A 58 -30.92 16.43 3.19
N ILE A 59 -30.26 17.57 3.31
CA ILE A 59 -30.62 18.86 2.68
C ILE A 59 -29.35 19.57 2.19
N SER A 60 -29.50 20.52 1.26
CA SER A 60 -28.38 21.33 0.75
C SER A 60 -27.76 22.22 1.84
N LYS A 61 -26.51 22.64 1.62
CA LYS A 61 -25.73 23.55 2.48
C LYS A 61 -25.50 23.08 3.92
N ALA A 62 -25.68 21.79 4.20
CA ALA A 62 -25.60 21.23 5.54
C ALA A 62 -24.27 20.50 5.77
N THR A 63 -23.56 20.88 6.84
CA THR A 63 -22.48 20.10 7.43
C THR A 63 -23.01 19.34 8.64
N ILE A 64 -23.00 18.01 8.60
CA ILE A 64 -23.38 17.13 9.71
C ILE A 64 -22.10 16.60 10.35
N GLN A 65 -21.93 16.84 11.65
CA GLN A 65 -20.78 16.33 12.41
C GLN A 65 -21.12 15.96 13.86
N THR A 66 -20.28 15.15 14.50
CA THR A 66 -20.27 15.08 15.97
C THR A 66 -19.69 16.37 16.54
N THR A 67 -20.20 16.87 17.67
CA THR A 67 -19.71 18.13 18.26
C THR A 67 -18.23 18.08 18.57
N MET A 68 -17.54 19.17 18.20
CA MET A 68 -16.11 19.38 18.44
C MET A 68 -15.83 20.25 19.67
N ASP A 69 -16.85 20.62 20.45
CA ASP A 69 -16.63 21.28 21.74
C ASP A 69 -16.00 20.31 22.74
N SER A 70 -14.73 20.57 23.09
CA SER A 70 -13.95 19.86 24.11
C SER A 70 -14.63 19.68 25.47
N LYS A 71 -15.67 20.44 25.81
CA LYS A 71 -16.47 20.29 27.04
C LYS A 71 -17.57 19.24 26.91
N LEU A 72 -18.10 19.06 25.70
CA LEU A 72 -19.21 18.14 25.39
C LEU A 72 -18.70 16.82 24.82
N ASN A 73 -17.54 16.83 24.16
CA ASN A 73 -16.88 15.67 23.58
C ASN A 73 -15.38 15.63 23.95
N PRO A 74 -15.02 15.51 25.25
CA PRO A 74 -13.63 15.54 25.70
C PRO A 74 -12.79 14.34 25.21
N THR A 75 -13.44 13.23 24.85
CA THR A 75 -12.83 11.99 24.36
C THR A 75 -12.75 11.91 22.83
N LYS A 76 -13.39 12.82 22.09
CA LYS A 76 -13.55 12.79 20.62
C LYS A 76 -14.24 11.51 20.12
N GLU A 77 -15.25 11.05 20.85
CA GLU A 77 -16.14 9.98 20.40
C GLU A 77 -17.02 10.48 19.23
N LYS A 78 -17.45 9.56 18.36
CA LYS A 78 -18.38 9.85 17.25
C LYS A 78 -19.82 9.57 17.67
N ALA A 79 -20.78 10.33 17.15
CA ALA A 79 -22.20 9.98 17.19
C ALA A 79 -22.46 8.73 16.33
N ILE A 80 -23.16 7.74 16.89
CA ILE A 80 -23.41 6.44 16.26
C ILE A 80 -24.90 6.34 15.94
N PHE A 81 -25.26 6.30 14.65
CA PHE A 81 -26.63 6.12 14.19
C PHE A 81 -26.88 4.65 13.85
N ILE A 82 -27.81 4.00 14.56
CA ILE A 82 -28.17 2.58 14.35
C ILE A 82 -29.56 2.50 13.71
N PHE A 83 -29.59 2.12 12.44
CA PHE A 83 -30.76 2.19 11.57
C PHE A 83 -31.53 0.87 11.47
N GLY A 84 -32.80 0.88 11.87
CA GLY A 84 -33.80 -0.14 11.57
C GLY A 84 -34.76 0.31 10.47
N LEU A 85 -35.51 -0.62 9.89
CA LEU A 85 -36.40 -0.35 8.75
C LEU A 85 -37.58 0.54 9.14
N GLY A 86 -37.88 1.52 8.28
CA GLY A 86 -39.11 2.31 8.31
C GLY A 86 -40.33 1.52 7.84
N THR A 87 -41.51 2.15 7.88
CA THR A 87 -42.75 1.57 7.35
C THR A 87 -42.81 1.50 5.82
N ASP A 88 -41.94 2.26 5.17
CA ASP A 88 -41.63 2.26 3.74
C ASP A 88 -40.66 1.13 3.32
N GLY A 89 -39.93 0.54 4.28
CA GLY A 89 -38.86 -0.42 4.04
C GLY A 89 -37.48 0.21 3.84
N GLU A 90 -37.35 1.52 3.97
CA GLU A 90 -36.09 2.24 3.81
C GLU A 90 -35.38 2.47 5.16
N ALA A 91 -34.09 2.81 5.11
CA ALA A 91 -33.25 3.13 6.25
C ALA A 91 -31.97 3.87 5.81
N GLY A 92 -31.24 4.47 6.76
CA GLY A 92 -29.99 5.19 6.51
C GLY A 92 -30.19 6.71 6.33
N PHE A 93 -29.15 7.41 5.90
CA PHE A 93 -29.25 8.81 5.44
C PHE A 93 -29.63 8.86 3.96
N SER A 94 -30.59 9.70 3.57
CA SER A 94 -30.89 9.93 2.16
C SER A 94 -31.45 11.30 1.82
N ASN A 95 -31.37 11.66 0.53
CA ASN A 95 -31.99 12.88 -0.01
C ASN A 95 -33.52 12.80 -0.09
N LEU A 96 -34.16 11.65 0.19
CA LEU A 96 -35.61 11.43 0.09
C LEU A 96 -36.26 12.01 -1.21
N PRO A 97 -35.76 11.68 -2.41
CA PRO A 97 -36.33 12.17 -3.66
C PRO A 97 -37.66 11.46 -3.97
N THR A 98 -38.64 12.18 -4.52
CA THR A 98 -39.81 11.56 -5.16
C THR A 98 -39.71 11.69 -6.68
N SER A 99 -40.50 10.91 -7.41
CA SER A 99 -40.61 11.04 -8.88
C SER A 99 -41.22 12.36 -9.35
N GLU A 100 -41.87 13.11 -8.44
CA GLU A 100 -42.53 14.39 -8.74
C GLU A 100 -41.68 15.60 -8.32
N ASN A 101 -40.75 15.43 -7.37
CA ASN A 101 -39.79 16.46 -6.96
C ASN A 101 -38.44 15.82 -6.57
N PRO A 102 -37.47 15.75 -7.50
CA PRO A 102 -36.16 15.18 -7.23
C PRO A 102 -35.32 16.13 -6.36
N ASN A 103 -35.05 15.73 -5.11
CA ASN A 103 -34.25 16.51 -4.18
C ASN A 103 -32.75 16.47 -4.54
N TYR A 104 -32.34 17.36 -5.43
CA TYR A 104 -30.95 17.53 -5.86
C TYR A 104 -30.16 18.36 -4.85
N LEU A 105 -29.56 17.68 -3.88
CA LEU A 105 -28.69 18.26 -2.86
C LEU A 105 -27.45 18.95 -3.45
N HIS A 106 -27.02 20.04 -2.83
CA HIS A 106 -25.72 20.64 -3.09
C HIS A 106 -25.04 21.17 -1.82
N ASP A 107 -23.71 21.23 -1.82
CA ASP A 107 -22.90 21.79 -0.73
C ASP A 107 -23.13 21.05 0.61
N VAL A 108 -23.07 19.71 0.58
CA VAL A 108 -23.35 18.85 1.74
C VAL A 108 -22.07 18.19 2.25
N CYS A 109 -21.80 18.32 3.55
CA CYS A 109 -20.71 17.64 4.22
C CYS A 109 -21.24 16.70 5.32
N ILE A 110 -20.68 15.51 5.43
CA ILE A 110 -20.93 14.55 6.51
C ILE A 110 -19.58 14.09 7.04
N GLN A 111 -19.26 14.40 8.31
CA GLN A 111 -17.95 14.07 8.87
C GLN A 111 -18.00 13.62 10.33
N ASP A 112 -16.98 12.87 10.76
CA ASP A 112 -16.77 12.47 12.17
C ASP A 112 -17.97 11.76 12.82
N VAL A 113 -18.72 10.96 12.06
CA VAL A 113 -19.91 10.20 12.50
C VAL A 113 -19.80 8.71 12.14
N ARG A 114 -20.69 7.88 12.70
CA ARG A 114 -20.73 6.44 12.46
C ARG A 114 -22.14 5.94 12.17
N PHE A 115 -22.30 5.08 11.17
CA PHE A 115 -23.57 4.49 10.74
C PHE A 115 -23.55 2.97 10.86
N GLU A 116 -24.60 2.38 11.42
CA GLU A 116 -24.75 0.92 11.49
C GLU A 116 -26.17 0.47 11.12
N PHE A 117 -26.30 -0.73 10.55
CA PHE A 117 -27.61 -1.38 10.46
C PHE A 117 -27.97 -2.09 11.77
N MET A 118 -29.25 -2.05 12.13
CA MET A 118 -29.78 -2.75 13.30
C MET A 118 -29.97 -4.24 13.00
N ILE A 119 -29.21 -5.08 13.71
CA ILE A 119 -29.42 -6.53 13.75
C ILE A 119 -30.12 -6.95 15.06
N LYS A 120 -30.99 -7.95 14.95
CA LYS A 120 -32.02 -8.29 15.94
C LYS A 120 -31.49 -8.71 17.31
N ALA A 121 -32.04 -8.12 18.37
CA ALA A 121 -31.88 -8.55 19.76
C ALA A 121 -33.25 -8.88 20.37
N GLY A 122 -33.54 -10.17 20.60
CA GLY A 122 -34.83 -10.61 21.16
C GLY A 122 -35.98 -10.63 20.15
N ASN A 123 -37.22 -10.69 20.63
CA ASN A 123 -38.42 -10.94 19.78
C ASN A 123 -39.09 -9.67 19.22
N GLU A 124 -38.74 -8.49 19.72
CA GLU A 124 -39.40 -7.22 19.38
C GLU A 124 -38.40 -6.28 18.69
N GLY A 125 -38.60 -6.04 17.39
CA GLY A 125 -37.70 -5.23 16.56
C GLY A 125 -37.67 -5.70 15.08
N ILE A 126 -37.76 -4.75 14.15
CA ILE A 126 -37.83 -5.03 12.71
C ILE A 126 -36.43 -5.32 12.16
N SER A 127 -36.12 -6.60 11.98
CA SER A 127 -34.81 -7.07 11.54
C SER A 127 -34.56 -6.85 10.04
N LEU A 128 -33.50 -6.13 9.72
CA LEU A 128 -32.76 -6.40 8.48
C LEU A 128 -32.17 -7.83 8.56
N THR A 129 -32.31 -8.60 7.49
CA THR A 129 -31.87 -10.01 7.43
C THR A 129 -31.31 -10.30 6.05
N LEU A 130 -30.14 -10.94 6.00
CA LEU A 130 -29.57 -11.48 4.76
C LEU A 130 -30.32 -12.75 4.39
N ASP A 131 -31.32 -12.61 3.52
CA ASP A 131 -32.30 -13.65 3.20
C ASP A 131 -32.26 -14.00 1.70
N TYR A 132 -31.48 -15.03 1.36
CA TYR A 132 -31.35 -15.53 -0.01
C TYR A 132 -32.63 -16.18 -0.57
N THR A 133 -33.71 -16.33 0.22
CA THR A 133 -35.00 -16.84 -0.28
C THR A 133 -35.81 -15.78 -1.02
N LYS A 134 -35.50 -14.49 -0.84
CA LYS A 134 -36.31 -13.38 -1.34
C LYS A 134 -35.75 -12.80 -2.64
N LEU A 135 -36.54 -12.91 -3.71
CA LEU A 135 -36.25 -12.38 -5.05
C LEU A 135 -35.91 -10.87 -5.08
N ASN A 136 -36.42 -10.07 -4.14
CA ASN A 136 -36.34 -8.61 -4.19
C ASN A 136 -35.32 -8.00 -3.21
N PHE A 137 -34.04 -8.34 -3.36
CA PHE A 137 -32.94 -7.63 -2.69
C PHE A 137 -32.89 -6.12 -3.09
N LEU A 138 -33.47 -5.76 -4.25
CA LEU A 138 -33.61 -4.36 -4.69
C LEU A 138 -34.52 -3.53 -3.77
N ALA A 139 -35.25 -4.13 -2.83
CA ALA A 139 -35.98 -3.44 -1.77
C ALA A 139 -35.20 -3.28 -0.44
N SER A 140 -33.90 -3.64 -0.39
CA SER A 140 -33.07 -3.39 0.81
C SER A 140 -32.42 -2.00 0.80
N PRO A 141 -32.28 -1.30 1.94
CA PRO A 141 -31.66 0.03 2.01
C PRO A 141 -30.12 0.01 1.92
N SER A 142 -29.51 1.19 1.80
CA SER A 142 -28.06 1.44 1.96
C SER A 142 -27.85 2.47 3.08
N LEU A 143 -26.71 2.44 3.81
CA LEU A 143 -26.52 3.31 4.99
C LEU A 143 -26.41 4.80 4.64
N LEU A 144 -25.93 5.13 3.44
CA LEU A 144 -26.04 6.47 2.84
C LEU A 144 -26.48 6.35 1.38
N THR A 145 -27.50 7.12 0.97
CA THR A 145 -27.98 7.19 -0.41
C THR A 145 -28.15 8.65 -0.86
N ILE A 146 -27.32 9.09 -1.79
CA ILE A 146 -27.45 10.41 -2.45
C ILE A 146 -27.49 10.13 -3.96
N THR A 147 -28.70 9.91 -4.48
CA THR A 147 -28.94 9.52 -5.88
C THR A 147 -30.13 10.29 -6.47
N GLY A 148 -30.12 10.48 -7.79
CA GLY A 148 -31.30 10.89 -8.53
C GLY A 148 -32.34 9.75 -8.63
N PRO A 149 -33.53 10.02 -9.19
CA PRO A 149 -34.55 9.00 -9.40
C PRO A 149 -34.10 8.01 -10.49
N TYR A 150 -34.12 6.71 -10.18
CA TYR A 150 -33.77 5.65 -11.14
C TYR A 150 -34.89 5.43 -12.17
N VAL A 151 -34.56 5.50 -13.46
CA VAL A 151 -35.54 5.46 -14.58
C VAL A 151 -35.38 4.23 -15.51
N GLY A 152 -34.78 3.15 -15.02
CA GLY A 152 -34.74 1.84 -15.72
C GLY A 152 -33.75 1.70 -16.88
N ASN A 153 -33.51 2.77 -17.63
CA ASN A 153 -32.66 2.79 -18.83
C ASN A 153 -31.22 3.28 -18.54
N TYR A 154 -30.37 3.32 -19.57
CA TYR A 154 -29.22 4.23 -19.58
C TYR A 154 -29.71 5.66 -19.87
N THR A 155 -30.08 6.37 -18.81
CA THR A 155 -30.47 7.78 -18.86
C THR A 155 -29.66 8.51 -17.79
N PRO A 156 -28.64 9.31 -18.18
CA PRO A 156 -27.88 10.09 -17.22
C PRO A 156 -28.79 11.05 -16.46
N TYR A 157 -28.62 11.10 -15.13
CA TYR A 157 -29.27 12.07 -14.27
C TYR A 157 -28.18 12.91 -13.58
N LYS A 158 -28.40 14.23 -13.51
CA LYS A 158 -27.44 15.23 -12.99
C LYS A 158 -28.20 16.29 -12.19
N GLY A 159 -27.50 16.98 -11.30
CA GLY A 159 -28.02 18.14 -10.56
C GLY A 159 -27.49 18.28 -9.13
N MET A 160 -27.00 17.18 -8.55
CA MET A 160 -26.31 17.22 -7.26
C MET A 160 -24.86 17.61 -7.44
N ARG A 161 -24.31 18.39 -6.50
CA ARG A 161 -22.91 18.84 -6.56
C ARG A 161 -22.29 19.11 -5.20
N ASN A 162 -20.95 19.16 -5.13
CA ASN A 162 -20.20 19.56 -3.94
C ASN A 162 -20.59 18.74 -2.70
N ILE A 163 -20.42 17.41 -2.78
CA ILE A 163 -20.79 16.46 -1.72
C ILE A 163 -19.51 15.87 -1.11
N SER A 164 -19.32 16.00 0.21
CA SER A 164 -18.12 15.50 0.89
C SER A 164 -18.43 14.63 2.11
N ILE A 165 -17.81 13.45 2.18
CA ILE A 165 -17.94 12.49 3.27
C ILE A 165 -16.53 12.26 3.85
N ARG A 166 -16.30 12.48 5.15
CA ARG A 166 -14.95 12.49 5.76
C ARG A 166 -14.89 11.77 7.10
N ASN A 167 -13.93 10.86 7.31
CA ASN A 167 -13.76 10.14 8.59
C ASN A 167 -15.05 9.44 9.07
N VAL A 168 -15.90 8.96 8.15
CA VAL A 168 -17.16 8.28 8.50
C VAL A 168 -16.92 6.78 8.65
N GLU A 169 -17.43 6.22 9.73
CA GLU A 169 -17.45 4.76 9.95
C GLU A 169 -18.79 4.16 9.54
N VAL A 170 -18.77 3.01 8.88
CA VAL A 170 -19.97 2.31 8.40
C VAL A 170 -19.87 0.83 8.74
N ASP A 171 -20.85 0.27 9.44
CA ASP A 171 -20.94 -1.17 9.71
C ASP A 171 -22.29 -1.73 9.27
N GLY A 172 -22.30 -2.35 8.08
CA GLY A 172 -23.50 -2.93 7.50
C GLY A 172 -23.98 -4.22 8.16
N LYS A 173 -23.28 -4.76 9.17
CA LYS A 173 -23.61 -6.03 9.87
C LYS A 173 -23.90 -7.24 8.97
N SER A 174 -23.34 -7.25 7.76
CA SER A 174 -23.60 -8.18 6.65
C SER A 174 -25.04 -8.19 6.13
N VAL A 175 -25.77 -7.08 6.26
CA VAL A 175 -27.14 -6.86 5.73
C VAL A 175 -27.24 -5.57 4.90
N GLY A 176 -28.39 -5.36 4.24
CA GLY A 176 -28.62 -4.22 3.33
C GLY A 176 -27.97 -4.36 1.94
N LYS A 177 -27.97 -3.29 1.15
CA LYS A 177 -27.33 -3.19 -0.18
C LYS A 177 -25.87 -2.73 -0.08
N ASN A 178 -25.66 -1.40 -0.08
CA ASN A 178 -24.36 -0.74 -0.13
C ASN A 178 -24.03 -0.10 1.23
N GLY A 179 -22.75 0.23 1.44
CA GLY A 179 -22.36 1.19 2.48
C GLY A 179 -22.80 2.59 2.04
N PHE A 180 -22.13 3.10 1.00
CA PHE A 180 -22.45 4.36 0.33
C PHE A 180 -22.97 4.13 -1.10
N ASN A 181 -24.04 4.82 -1.46
CA ASN A 181 -24.68 4.76 -2.78
C ASN A 181 -24.80 6.17 -3.37
N PHE A 182 -23.98 6.50 -4.37
CA PHE A 182 -23.90 7.82 -4.99
C PHE A 182 -24.30 7.77 -6.46
N GLY A 183 -25.06 8.78 -6.90
CA GLY A 183 -25.59 8.82 -8.26
C GLY A 183 -25.79 10.25 -8.76
N GLY A 184 -25.22 10.62 -9.91
CA GLY A 184 -25.48 11.91 -10.56
C GLY A 184 -24.92 13.12 -9.83
N ILE A 185 -23.77 12.96 -9.17
CA ILE A 185 -23.09 13.98 -8.36
C ILE A 185 -21.88 14.55 -9.11
N GLU A 186 -21.76 15.87 -9.14
CA GLU A 186 -20.58 16.63 -9.60
C GLU A 186 -19.72 17.07 -8.39
N ASN A 187 -18.38 16.96 -8.44
CA ASN A 187 -17.51 17.26 -7.29
C ASN A 187 -17.91 16.45 -6.03
N LEU A 188 -17.66 15.13 -6.08
CA LEU A 188 -17.81 14.20 -4.96
C LEU A 188 -16.45 13.94 -4.30
N ARG A 189 -16.39 13.95 -2.96
CA ARG A 189 -15.17 13.75 -2.17
C ARG A 189 -15.41 12.79 -1.00
N VAL A 190 -14.92 11.55 -1.05
CA VAL A 190 -15.04 10.55 0.03
C VAL A 190 -13.65 10.24 0.57
N ILE A 191 -13.39 10.62 1.82
CA ILE A 191 -12.03 10.68 2.39
C ILE A 191 -11.98 9.98 3.76
N ASP A 192 -10.95 9.16 3.99
CA ASP A 192 -10.62 8.52 5.28
C ASP A 192 -11.77 7.73 5.95
N CYS A 193 -12.73 7.19 5.18
CA CYS A 193 -13.87 6.45 5.72
C CYS A 193 -13.57 4.94 5.89
N ASP A 194 -14.13 4.29 6.91
CA ASP A 194 -14.02 2.84 7.16
C ASP A 194 -15.38 2.15 6.98
N ILE A 195 -15.54 1.43 5.87
CA ILE A 195 -16.78 0.79 5.43
C ILE A 195 -16.68 -0.74 5.50
N LYS A 196 -17.33 -1.33 6.51
CA LYS A 196 -17.22 -2.76 6.82
C LYS A 196 -18.55 -3.52 6.81
N ASN A 197 -18.46 -4.82 6.57
CA ASN A 197 -19.56 -5.79 6.67
C ASN A 197 -20.79 -5.41 5.82
N ILE A 198 -20.62 -5.04 4.55
CA ILE A 198 -21.74 -4.61 3.71
C ILE A 198 -22.49 -5.82 3.12
N GLY A 199 -23.84 -5.82 3.18
CA GLY A 199 -24.71 -6.95 2.85
C GLY A 199 -24.57 -7.53 1.44
N TYR A 200 -25.47 -7.17 0.52
CA TYR A 200 -25.52 -7.78 -0.81
C TYR A 200 -24.55 -7.16 -1.81
N LEU A 201 -24.30 -5.85 -1.73
CA LEU A 201 -23.58 -5.08 -2.75
C LEU A 201 -22.27 -4.48 -2.21
N SER A 202 -21.97 -3.23 -2.55
CA SER A 202 -20.61 -2.69 -2.58
C SER A 202 -20.33 -1.73 -1.41
N GLY A 203 -19.06 -1.59 -1.02
CA GLY A 203 -18.66 -0.63 0.01
C GLY A 203 -19.02 0.81 -0.39
N ILE A 204 -18.52 1.23 -1.55
CA ILE A 204 -18.87 2.48 -2.23
C ILE A 204 -19.40 2.13 -3.62
N SER A 205 -20.46 2.79 -4.08
CA SER A 205 -21.04 2.64 -5.42
C SER A 205 -21.26 4.00 -6.09
N LEU A 206 -20.82 4.16 -7.34
CA LEU A 206 -20.94 5.39 -8.15
C LEU A 206 -21.70 5.14 -9.46
N GLU A 207 -22.70 5.97 -9.76
CA GLU A 207 -23.37 6.03 -11.07
C GLU A 207 -23.43 7.48 -11.58
N PHE A 208 -23.16 7.75 -12.86
CA PHE A 208 -23.26 9.09 -13.48
C PHE A 208 -22.54 10.25 -12.73
N CYS A 209 -21.52 9.98 -11.92
CA CYS A 209 -20.81 11.00 -11.15
C CYS A 209 -19.65 11.61 -11.96
N HIS A 210 -19.40 12.91 -11.81
CA HIS A 210 -18.34 13.65 -12.48
C HIS A 210 -17.45 14.35 -11.45
N ASP A 211 -16.13 14.37 -11.66
CA ASP A 211 -15.15 14.89 -10.70
C ASP A 211 -15.30 14.23 -9.31
N VAL A 212 -14.73 13.05 -9.15
CA VAL A 212 -14.82 12.24 -7.94
C VAL A 212 -13.44 11.96 -7.38
N ILE A 213 -13.24 12.19 -6.07
CA ILE A 213 -12.06 11.70 -5.34
C ILE A 213 -12.53 10.74 -4.25
N LEU A 214 -12.05 9.50 -4.31
CA LEU A 214 -12.11 8.51 -3.24
C LEU A 214 -10.70 8.34 -2.70
N GLU A 215 -10.39 8.89 -1.53
CA GLU A 215 -9.03 8.90 -0.96
C GLU A 215 -8.96 8.26 0.44
N GLY A 216 -7.94 7.42 0.68
CA GLY A 216 -7.61 6.89 2.01
C GLY A 216 -8.64 5.92 2.63
N ASN A 217 -9.75 5.63 1.96
CA ASN A 217 -10.84 4.85 2.53
C ASN A 217 -10.47 3.38 2.69
N GLN A 218 -10.94 2.75 3.77
CA GLN A 218 -10.93 1.30 3.94
C GLN A 218 -12.31 0.71 3.63
N THR A 219 -12.35 -0.36 2.83
CA THR A 219 -13.51 -1.23 2.70
C THR A 219 -13.15 -2.64 3.16
N THR A 220 -14.02 -3.33 3.90
CA THR A 220 -13.71 -4.67 4.47
C THR A 220 -14.94 -5.57 4.54
N ASN A 221 -14.86 -6.82 4.08
CA ASN A 221 -15.96 -7.78 4.10
C ASN A 221 -17.21 -7.20 3.37
N THR A 222 -17.15 -7.02 2.05
CA THR A 222 -18.26 -6.50 1.24
C THR A 222 -18.96 -7.60 0.42
N GLY A 223 -20.24 -7.39 0.13
CA GLY A 223 -21.07 -8.38 -0.55
C GLY A 223 -20.64 -8.64 -1.99
N ARG A 224 -20.35 -7.57 -2.73
CA ARG A 224 -20.05 -7.53 -4.17
C ARG A 224 -18.65 -6.94 -4.45
N ALA A 225 -18.52 -5.63 -4.64
CA ALA A 225 -17.22 -4.96 -4.82
C ALA A 225 -16.78 -4.24 -3.53
N GLY A 226 -15.50 -3.85 -3.44
CA GLY A 226 -15.06 -2.87 -2.45
C GLY A 226 -15.54 -1.48 -2.86
N ILE A 227 -15.07 -1.03 -4.02
CA ILE A 227 -15.49 0.19 -4.71
C ILE A 227 -16.03 -0.19 -6.08
N GLN A 228 -17.25 0.26 -6.41
CA GLN A 228 -17.89 0.04 -7.71
C GLN A 228 -18.10 1.36 -8.45
N ILE A 229 -17.49 1.47 -9.63
CA ILE A 229 -17.68 2.54 -10.60
C ILE A 229 -18.63 1.96 -11.66
N TYR A 230 -19.94 2.14 -11.50
CA TYR A 230 -20.93 1.42 -12.30
C TYR A 230 -20.94 1.92 -13.76
N ARG A 231 -21.64 3.00 -14.09
CA ARG A 231 -21.75 3.47 -15.49
C ARG A 231 -21.86 4.99 -15.58
N GLY A 232 -21.34 5.55 -16.67
CA GLY A 232 -21.44 6.98 -16.98
C GLY A 232 -20.62 7.91 -16.08
N ASN A 233 -19.60 7.39 -15.37
CA ASN A 233 -18.78 8.20 -14.46
C ASN A 233 -17.56 8.81 -15.16
N GLU A 234 -17.15 10.01 -14.75
CA GLU A 234 -16.11 10.81 -15.42
C GLU A 234 -15.18 11.46 -14.39
N LYS A 235 -13.86 11.48 -14.64
CA LYS A 235 -12.85 12.09 -13.75
C LYS A 235 -12.90 11.49 -12.34
N VAL A 236 -12.72 10.17 -12.25
CA VAL A 236 -12.79 9.42 -10.99
C VAL A 236 -11.38 9.04 -10.52
N SER A 237 -10.93 9.72 -9.47
CA SER A 237 -9.69 9.40 -8.76
C SER A 237 -9.97 8.47 -7.58
N VAL A 238 -9.25 7.35 -7.54
CA VAL A 238 -9.29 6.32 -6.48
C VAL A 238 -7.85 6.20 -5.96
N ILE A 239 -7.56 6.88 -4.86
CA ILE A 239 -6.21 7.15 -4.36
C ILE A 239 -6.00 6.51 -2.98
N ASN A 240 -4.93 5.72 -2.81
CA ASN A 240 -4.48 5.20 -1.50
C ASN A 240 -5.54 4.41 -0.69
N ASN A 241 -6.62 3.92 -1.32
CA ASN A 241 -7.68 3.18 -0.62
C ASN A 241 -7.24 1.74 -0.33
N LYS A 242 -7.82 1.15 0.70
CA LYS A 242 -7.64 -0.26 1.07
C LYS A 242 -8.94 -1.03 0.85
N VAL A 243 -8.90 -2.08 0.03
CA VAL A 243 -10.02 -3.02 -0.17
C VAL A 243 -9.65 -4.36 0.45
N THR A 244 -10.53 -4.94 1.26
CA THR A 244 -10.29 -6.24 1.91
C THR A 244 -11.54 -7.12 1.82
N ASP A 245 -11.39 -8.34 1.30
CA ASP A 245 -12.44 -9.37 1.22
C ASP A 245 -13.78 -8.86 0.62
N TRP A 246 -13.81 -8.68 -0.70
CA TRP A 246 -15.02 -8.42 -1.49
C TRP A 246 -15.66 -9.75 -1.98
N MET A 247 -16.74 -9.70 -2.76
CA MET A 247 -17.46 -10.89 -3.27
C MET A 247 -17.84 -11.93 -2.18
N GLN A 248 -18.18 -11.48 -0.98
CA GLN A 248 -18.44 -12.36 0.17
C GLN A 248 -19.87 -12.93 0.19
N ARG A 249 -20.84 -12.31 -0.51
CA ARG A 249 -22.27 -12.67 -0.45
C ARG A 249 -22.99 -12.64 -1.81
N TYR A 250 -22.59 -11.76 -2.74
CA TYR A 250 -23.33 -11.54 -3.98
C TYR A 250 -23.35 -12.77 -4.90
N GLY A 251 -22.29 -13.59 -4.91
CA GLY A 251 -22.25 -14.82 -5.69
C GLY A 251 -23.34 -15.83 -5.31
N VAL A 252 -23.70 -15.92 -4.03
CA VAL A 252 -24.84 -16.74 -3.56
C VAL A 252 -26.16 -16.20 -4.12
N TYR A 253 -26.37 -14.89 -4.03
CA TYR A 253 -27.58 -14.25 -4.56
C TYR A 253 -27.69 -14.46 -6.08
N HIS A 254 -26.64 -14.12 -6.84
CA HIS A 254 -26.59 -14.25 -8.29
C HIS A 254 -26.89 -15.68 -8.74
N TYR A 255 -26.30 -16.68 -8.07
CA TYR A 255 -26.54 -18.08 -8.34
C TYR A 255 -28.02 -18.47 -8.23
N TYR A 256 -28.76 -18.00 -7.22
CA TYR A 256 -30.19 -18.33 -7.09
C TYR A 256 -31.10 -17.42 -7.93
N SER A 257 -30.78 -16.14 -8.11
CA SER A 257 -31.68 -15.18 -8.76
C SER A 257 -31.80 -15.30 -10.29
N VAL A 258 -30.81 -15.90 -10.96
CA VAL A 258 -30.80 -16.01 -12.43
C VAL A 258 -31.73 -17.15 -12.88
N ASN A 259 -32.91 -16.80 -13.41
CA ASN A 259 -34.02 -17.74 -13.65
C ASN A 259 -33.74 -18.89 -14.65
N ASP A 260 -32.86 -18.74 -15.65
CA ASP A 260 -32.40 -19.87 -16.49
C ASP A 260 -31.03 -20.37 -16.00
N PRO A 261 -30.91 -21.64 -15.57
CA PRO A 261 -29.62 -22.25 -15.22
C PRO A 261 -28.54 -22.18 -16.32
N LYS A 262 -28.91 -22.02 -17.61
CA LYS A 262 -27.95 -21.81 -18.70
C LYS A 262 -27.24 -20.45 -18.63
N ASN A 263 -27.90 -19.44 -18.05
CA ASN A 263 -27.34 -18.10 -17.89
C ASN A 263 -26.56 -17.95 -16.57
N SER A 264 -26.44 -19.04 -15.80
CA SER A 264 -25.76 -19.13 -14.50
C SER A 264 -24.22 -19.13 -14.62
N THR A 265 -23.66 -18.19 -15.36
CA THR A 265 -22.21 -17.99 -15.52
C THR A 265 -21.53 -17.62 -14.20
N GLU A 266 -20.21 -17.83 -14.12
CA GLU A 266 -19.41 -17.47 -12.94
C GLU A 266 -19.47 -15.96 -12.66
N MET A 267 -19.64 -15.63 -11.38
CA MET A 267 -19.70 -14.28 -10.87
C MET A 267 -18.34 -13.85 -10.32
N PHE A 268 -17.77 -12.81 -10.93
CA PHE A 268 -16.55 -12.16 -10.48
C PHE A 268 -16.65 -10.65 -10.75
N ASP A 269 -16.55 -9.85 -9.68
CA ASP A 269 -16.42 -8.41 -9.74
C ASP A 269 -15.08 -7.98 -9.12
N GLY A 270 -14.63 -6.79 -9.47
CA GLY A 270 -13.43 -6.18 -8.91
C GLY A 270 -13.50 -5.94 -7.40
N GLY A 271 -12.35 -5.94 -6.74
CA GLY A 271 -12.18 -5.23 -5.47
C GLY A 271 -12.33 -3.73 -5.71
N ILE A 272 -11.74 -3.24 -6.80
CA ILE A 272 -12.10 -1.99 -7.49
C ILE A 272 -12.70 -2.38 -8.85
N ASP A 273 -13.97 -2.07 -9.04
CA ASP A 273 -14.84 -2.63 -10.10
C ASP A 273 -15.43 -1.52 -10.98
N SER A 274 -14.87 -1.30 -12.17
CA SER A 274 -15.55 -0.54 -13.22
C SER A 274 -16.42 -1.48 -14.05
N TYR A 275 -17.74 -1.23 -14.10
CA TYR A 275 -18.71 -2.14 -14.72
C TYR A 275 -19.85 -1.42 -15.46
N GLY A 276 -19.59 -0.91 -16.65
CA GLY A 276 -20.63 -0.31 -17.48
C GLY A 276 -20.09 0.65 -18.52
N PRO A 277 -20.94 1.12 -19.46
CA PRO A 277 -20.51 2.03 -20.51
C PRO A 277 -20.19 3.43 -19.98
N ASN A 278 -19.33 4.13 -20.73
CA ASN A 278 -18.91 5.52 -20.50
C ASN A 278 -18.37 5.78 -19.09
N ASN A 279 -17.53 4.89 -18.54
CA ASN A 279 -16.66 5.29 -17.44
C ASN A 279 -15.35 5.81 -18.05
N THR A 280 -14.93 7.03 -17.74
CA THR A 280 -13.73 7.62 -18.38
C THR A 280 -12.94 8.56 -17.47
N GLU A 281 -11.67 8.79 -17.79
CA GLU A 281 -10.73 9.59 -16.99
C GLU A 281 -10.62 9.01 -15.56
N LEU A 282 -10.24 7.73 -15.45
CA LEU A 282 -10.14 7.00 -14.19
C LEU A 282 -8.68 6.93 -13.72
N VAL A 283 -8.36 7.57 -12.59
CA VAL A 283 -7.03 7.50 -11.97
C VAL A 283 -7.10 6.56 -10.77
N ILE A 284 -6.43 5.40 -10.84
CA ILE A 284 -6.46 4.37 -9.79
C ILE A 284 -5.02 4.18 -9.31
N THR A 285 -4.65 4.78 -8.18
CA THR A 285 -3.25 4.81 -7.71
C THR A 285 -3.05 4.57 -6.22
N GLY A 286 -1.95 3.90 -5.86
CA GLY A 286 -1.55 3.61 -4.47
C GLY A 286 -2.50 2.69 -3.68
N ASN A 287 -3.52 2.10 -4.31
CA ASN A 287 -4.53 1.30 -3.62
C ASN A 287 -3.99 -0.08 -3.21
N HIS A 288 -4.56 -0.65 -2.15
CA HIS A 288 -4.16 -1.93 -1.56
C HIS A 288 -5.35 -2.91 -1.55
N VAL A 289 -5.40 -3.85 -2.50
CA VAL A 289 -6.55 -4.74 -2.73
C VAL A 289 -6.23 -6.19 -2.30
N THR A 290 -6.87 -6.67 -1.23
CA THR A 290 -6.49 -7.90 -0.53
C THR A 290 -7.67 -8.85 -0.31
N ALA A 291 -7.52 -10.16 -0.51
CA ALA A 291 -8.56 -11.14 -0.13
C ALA A 291 -8.00 -12.49 0.31
N GLY A 292 -8.51 -13.03 1.42
CA GLY A 292 -8.08 -14.31 2.01
C GLY A 292 -6.61 -14.35 2.49
N TRP A 293 -5.93 -13.20 2.53
CA TRP A 293 -4.49 -13.11 2.76
C TRP A 293 -4.13 -13.05 4.25
N ASP A 294 -3.51 -14.13 4.74
CA ASP A 294 -2.98 -14.23 6.10
C ASP A 294 -1.52 -14.72 6.00
N GLU A 295 -0.56 -13.90 6.44
CA GLU A 295 0.87 -14.24 6.38
C GLU A 295 1.25 -15.39 7.32
N VAL A 296 0.51 -15.61 8.42
CA VAL A 296 0.75 -16.74 9.34
C VAL A 296 0.29 -18.04 8.71
N GLU A 297 -0.90 -18.08 8.11
CA GLU A 297 -1.36 -19.23 7.33
C GLU A 297 -0.45 -19.50 6.11
N ARG A 298 0.06 -18.44 5.48
CA ARG A 298 0.93 -18.51 4.32
C ARG A 298 2.32 -19.05 4.64
N VAL A 299 2.97 -18.56 5.69
CA VAL A 299 4.29 -19.03 6.16
C VAL A 299 4.22 -20.47 6.68
N ASN A 300 3.08 -20.90 7.22
CA ASN A 300 2.84 -22.28 7.63
C ASN A 300 2.34 -23.20 6.48
N ASN A 301 2.35 -22.74 5.22
CA ASN A 301 1.88 -23.49 4.04
C ASN A 301 0.47 -24.10 4.20
N ALA A 302 -0.45 -23.40 4.87
CA ALA A 302 -1.84 -23.82 4.97
C ALA A 302 -2.53 -23.74 3.60
N VAL A 303 -3.51 -24.61 3.35
CA VAL A 303 -4.31 -24.61 2.11
C VAL A 303 -5.03 -23.26 1.94
N PRO A 304 -5.02 -22.61 0.76
CA PRO A 304 -5.77 -21.37 0.52
C PRO A 304 -7.27 -21.59 0.68
N LYS A 305 -7.97 -20.57 1.20
CA LYS A 305 -9.40 -20.65 1.51
C LYS A 305 -10.28 -20.58 0.26
N GLU A 306 -11.48 -21.15 0.33
CA GLU A 306 -12.52 -20.94 -0.68
C GLU A 306 -13.09 -19.50 -0.58
N ASN A 307 -13.46 -18.87 -1.71
CA ASN A 307 -14.45 -17.80 -1.66
C ASN A 307 -15.74 -18.31 -0.98
N PRO A 308 -16.28 -17.63 0.06
CA PRO A 308 -17.33 -18.18 0.92
C PRO A 308 -18.71 -18.29 0.24
N CYS A 309 -18.93 -17.66 -0.93
CA CYS A 309 -20.17 -17.86 -1.67
C CYS A 309 -20.33 -19.32 -2.14
N ASN A 310 -19.23 -19.99 -2.50
CA ASN A 310 -19.29 -21.35 -3.07
C ASN A 310 -19.73 -22.43 -2.07
N PRO A 311 -19.16 -22.55 -0.85
CA PRO A 311 -19.69 -23.47 0.16
C PRO A 311 -21.10 -23.08 0.64
N ASN A 312 -21.45 -21.78 0.64
CA ASN A 312 -22.80 -21.33 0.94
C ASN A 312 -23.83 -21.79 -0.12
N ILE A 313 -23.49 -21.74 -1.42
CA ILE A 313 -24.32 -22.31 -2.50
C ILE A 313 -24.50 -23.82 -2.29
N ILE A 314 -23.44 -24.54 -1.94
CA ILE A 314 -23.51 -25.99 -1.67
C ILE A 314 -24.44 -26.28 -0.48
N ALA A 315 -24.35 -25.51 0.60
CA ALA A 315 -25.20 -25.65 1.78
C ALA A 315 -26.69 -25.32 1.51
N LEU A 316 -26.97 -24.34 0.65
CA LEU A 316 -28.34 -23.88 0.38
C LEU A 316 -29.05 -24.68 -0.74
N HIS A 317 -28.33 -25.42 -1.59
CA HIS A 317 -28.90 -26.20 -2.70
C HIS A 317 -29.95 -27.23 -2.28
N GLY A 318 -29.89 -27.75 -1.05
CA GLY A 318 -30.90 -28.66 -0.50
C GLY A 318 -32.13 -27.98 0.11
N ASN A 319 -32.16 -26.64 0.23
CA ASN A 319 -33.16 -25.91 0.99
C ASN A 319 -34.36 -25.50 0.13
N THR A 320 -35.53 -26.11 0.40
CA THR A 320 -36.78 -25.86 -0.32
C THR A 320 -37.33 -24.44 -0.18
N ALA A 321 -36.86 -23.65 0.80
CA ALA A 321 -37.22 -22.24 0.93
C ALA A 321 -36.35 -21.31 0.06
N VAL A 322 -35.08 -21.68 -0.22
CA VAL A 322 -34.15 -20.87 -1.03
C VAL A 322 -34.31 -21.16 -2.51
N ASN A 323 -34.71 -22.39 -2.85
CA ASN A 323 -34.91 -22.87 -4.20
C ASN A 323 -35.97 -22.01 -4.94
N PRO A 324 -35.57 -21.16 -5.92
CA PRO A 324 -36.53 -20.49 -6.78
C PRO A 324 -37.07 -21.55 -7.72
N VAL A 325 -38.21 -22.12 -7.33
CA VAL A 325 -38.91 -23.12 -8.14
C VAL A 325 -39.21 -22.47 -9.48
N ASP A 326 -38.66 -23.03 -10.57
CA ASP A 326 -39.13 -22.73 -11.91
C ASP A 326 -40.63 -23.03 -11.94
N VAL A 327 -41.41 -21.95 -11.97
CA VAL A 327 -42.88 -21.94 -11.90
C VAL A 327 -43.52 -22.73 -13.04
N ASN A 328 -42.77 -23.03 -14.10
CA ASN A 328 -43.21 -23.82 -15.24
C ASN A 328 -42.71 -25.28 -15.23
N THR A 329 -41.57 -25.61 -14.59
CA THR A 329 -40.98 -26.98 -14.69
C THR A 329 -40.77 -27.77 -13.39
N ARG A 330 -40.87 -27.14 -12.21
CA ARG A 330 -40.71 -27.81 -10.89
C ARG A 330 -39.44 -28.67 -10.73
N LYS A 331 -38.30 -28.23 -11.25
CA LYS A 331 -37.00 -28.91 -11.06
C LYS A 331 -36.08 -28.11 -10.14
N ASN A 332 -35.32 -28.80 -9.29
CA ASN A 332 -34.25 -28.20 -8.50
C ASN A 332 -33.13 -27.72 -9.44
N ARG A 333 -32.59 -26.53 -9.18
CA ARG A 333 -31.37 -26.04 -9.86
C ARG A 333 -30.18 -26.93 -9.47
N PRO A 334 -29.50 -27.61 -10.40
CA PRO A 334 -28.41 -28.53 -10.06
C PRO A 334 -27.18 -27.77 -9.58
N LEU A 335 -26.46 -28.30 -8.58
CA LEU A 335 -25.17 -27.76 -8.10
C LEU A 335 -24.24 -27.37 -9.27
N PRO A 336 -23.51 -26.24 -9.15
CA PRO A 336 -22.58 -25.84 -10.18
C PRO A 336 -21.41 -26.85 -10.24
N THR A 337 -21.02 -27.23 -11.46
CA THR A 337 -19.91 -28.18 -11.70
C THR A 337 -18.53 -27.54 -11.64
N THR A 338 -18.49 -26.25 -11.29
CA THR A 338 -17.37 -25.30 -11.23
C THR A 338 -17.64 -24.34 -10.07
N PRO A 339 -16.64 -23.70 -9.43
CA PRO A 339 -16.87 -22.71 -8.39
C PRO A 339 -17.54 -21.47 -8.98
N HIS A 340 -18.81 -21.21 -8.61
CA HIS A 340 -19.59 -20.13 -9.21
C HIS A 340 -19.03 -18.73 -8.95
N THR A 341 -18.30 -18.53 -7.85
CA THR A 341 -17.84 -17.21 -7.39
C THR A 341 -16.33 -17.16 -7.31
N LEU A 342 -15.71 -16.16 -7.94
CA LEU A 342 -14.26 -16.01 -8.00
C LEU A 342 -13.80 -14.60 -7.61
N TYR A 343 -12.60 -14.49 -7.03
CA TYR A 343 -11.96 -13.20 -6.74
C TYR A 343 -11.23 -12.61 -7.95
N LEU A 344 -11.39 -11.30 -8.14
CA LEU A 344 -10.68 -10.48 -9.14
C LEU A 344 -10.32 -9.12 -8.50
N PRO A 345 -9.04 -8.71 -8.40
CA PRO A 345 -8.68 -7.43 -7.79
C PRO A 345 -9.21 -6.22 -8.57
N TYR A 346 -9.03 -6.19 -9.89
CA TYR A 346 -9.37 -5.05 -10.74
C TYR A 346 -10.25 -5.45 -11.93
N ARG A 347 -11.36 -4.72 -12.14
CA ARG A 347 -12.21 -4.85 -13.32
C ARG A 347 -12.27 -3.51 -14.06
N LEU A 348 -11.94 -3.52 -15.35
CA LEU A 348 -12.03 -2.36 -16.25
C LEU A 348 -13.02 -2.67 -17.38
N SER A 349 -14.29 -2.84 -17.02
CA SER A 349 -15.37 -3.15 -17.96
C SER A 349 -16.09 -1.88 -18.38
N GLY A 350 -15.88 -1.45 -19.63
CA GLY A 350 -16.42 -0.24 -20.27
C GLY A 350 -15.73 1.05 -19.84
N ALA A 351 -14.41 0.97 -19.60
CA ALA A 351 -13.58 2.05 -19.07
C ALA A 351 -12.53 2.51 -20.10
N SER A 352 -12.46 3.82 -20.36
CA SER A 352 -11.48 4.48 -21.23
C SER A 352 -10.67 5.56 -20.50
N ASN A 353 -9.51 5.96 -21.03
CA ASN A 353 -8.59 6.91 -20.38
C ASN A 353 -8.39 6.57 -18.90
N VAL A 354 -7.72 5.44 -18.66
CA VAL A 354 -7.53 4.85 -17.33
C VAL A 354 -6.05 4.76 -17.02
N ARG A 355 -5.65 5.28 -15.85
CA ARG A 355 -4.28 5.21 -15.34
C ARG A 355 -4.28 4.43 -14.03
N LEU A 356 -3.97 3.13 -14.13
CA LEU A 356 -3.92 2.18 -13.01
C LEU A 356 -2.45 1.99 -12.61
N GLN A 357 -1.94 2.84 -11.70
CA GLN A 357 -0.51 3.00 -11.43
C GLN A 357 -0.12 2.74 -9.97
N GLY A 358 0.98 2.01 -9.73
CA GLY A 358 1.59 1.92 -8.39
C GLY A 358 0.71 1.27 -7.30
N ASN A 359 -0.29 0.47 -7.67
CA ASN A 359 -1.17 -0.22 -6.73
C ASN A 359 -0.59 -1.56 -6.28
N THR A 360 -1.10 -2.10 -5.18
CA THR A 360 -0.82 -3.46 -4.72
C THR A 360 -2.07 -4.34 -4.69
N ALA A 361 -1.91 -5.62 -5.08
CA ALA A 361 -2.95 -6.63 -4.90
C ALA A 361 -2.39 -7.92 -4.28
N LYS A 362 -3.15 -8.54 -3.37
CA LYS A 362 -2.76 -9.77 -2.65
C LYS A 362 -3.96 -10.69 -2.43
N VAL A 363 -4.14 -11.72 -3.25
CA VAL A 363 -5.27 -12.67 -3.12
C VAL A 363 -4.77 -14.09 -2.86
N ARG A 364 -5.33 -14.74 -1.83
CA ARG A 364 -4.96 -16.11 -1.42
C ARG A 364 -6.20 -16.99 -1.32
N SER A 365 -6.53 -17.69 -2.40
CA SER A 365 -7.73 -18.50 -2.51
C SER A 365 -7.62 -19.59 -3.57
N VAL A 366 -8.36 -20.70 -3.39
CA VAL A 366 -8.59 -21.70 -4.46
C VAL A 366 -9.62 -21.24 -5.50
N HIS A 367 -10.20 -20.04 -5.34
CA HIS A 367 -11.27 -19.48 -6.18
C HIS A 367 -10.86 -18.10 -6.74
N ILE A 368 -9.80 -18.03 -7.57
CA ILE A 368 -9.29 -16.78 -8.17
C ILE A 368 -9.55 -16.75 -9.68
N PHE A 369 -10.09 -15.65 -10.18
CA PHE A 369 -10.22 -15.42 -11.62
C PHE A 369 -8.88 -15.01 -12.25
N GLY A 370 -8.28 -13.92 -11.76
CA GLY A 370 -7.05 -13.35 -12.30
C GLY A 370 -6.67 -12.04 -11.60
N PHE A 371 -5.74 -11.29 -12.18
CA PHE A 371 -5.34 -9.94 -11.74
C PHE A 371 -6.28 -8.85 -12.28
N LEU A 372 -6.55 -8.90 -13.58
CA LEU A 372 -7.28 -7.88 -14.34
C LEU A 372 -8.22 -8.52 -15.37
N PHE A 373 -9.46 -8.03 -15.39
CA PHE A 373 -10.41 -8.27 -16.47
C PHE A 373 -10.84 -6.93 -17.08
N ALA A 374 -10.44 -6.69 -18.33
CA ALA A 374 -10.94 -5.57 -19.13
C ALA A 374 -11.99 -6.07 -20.13
N ALA A 375 -13.04 -5.29 -20.41
CA ALA A 375 -13.99 -5.65 -21.45
C ALA A 375 -14.82 -4.46 -21.96
N GLN A 376 -15.14 -4.43 -23.24
CA GLN A 376 -16.18 -3.56 -23.78
C GLN A 376 -17.54 -3.88 -23.11
N ARG A 377 -18.39 -2.86 -22.88
CA ARG A 377 -19.72 -3.02 -22.25
C ARG A 377 -20.80 -2.31 -23.05
N GLU A 378 -21.96 -2.94 -23.19
CA GLU A 378 -23.18 -2.34 -23.75
C GLU A 378 -24.33 -2.32 -22.73
N VAL A 379 -25.13 -1.25 -22.72
CA VAL A 379 -26.39 -1.14 -21.96
C VAL A 379 -27.43 -0.42 -22.82
N SER A 380 -28.69 -0.85 -22.75
CA SER A 380 -29.78 -0.20 -23.49
C SER A 380 -30.09 1.21 -22.96
N LYS A 381 -30.09 2.20 -23.86
CA LYS A 381 -30.68 3.54 -23.61
C LYS A 381 -32.20 3.52 -23.83
N ASN A 382 -32.63 2.75 -24.82
CA ASN A 382 -34.03 2.50 -25.20
C ASN A 382 -34.07 1.18 -26.02
N PRO A 383 -35.23 0.69 -26.51
CA PRO A 383 -35.30 -0.56 -27.26
C PRO A 383 -34.49 -0.62 -28.56
N THR A 384 -34.06 0.53 -29.09
CA THR A 384 -33.36 0.67 -30.38
C THR A 384 -31.92 1.16 -30.29
N GLU A 385 -31.45 1.58 -29.11
CA GLU A 385 -30.17 2.28 -28.94
C GLU A 385 -29.39 1.77 -27.73
N LYS A 386 -28.07 1.66 -27.87
CA LYS A 386 -27.13 1.23 -26.84
C LYS A 386 -26.19 2.37 -26.44
N ALA A 387 -25.92 2.51 -25.14
CA ALA A 387 -24.70 3.15 -24.66
C ALA A 387 -23.60 2.09 -24.60
N ILE A 388 -22.41 2.40 -25.11
CA ILE A 388 -21.27 1.49 -25.17
C ILE A 388 -20.02 2.18 -24.64
N GLY A 389 -19.34 1.50 -23.71
CA GLY A 389 -18.01 1.87 -23.23
C GLY A 389 -17.00 0.90 -23.80
N GLU A 390 -15.96 1.44 -24.42
CA GLU A 390 -14.85 0.70 -25.01
C GLU A 390 -13.74 0.50 -23.96
N VAL A 391 -12.61 -0.09 -24.36
CA VAL A 391 -11.40 -0.21 -23.54
C VAL A 391 -10.29 0.43 -24.36
N SER A 392 -10.04 1.70 -24.13
CA SER A 392 -9.22 2.58 -24.97
C SER A 392 -8.42 3.53 -24.07
N ASP A 393 -7.15 3.80 -24.37
CA ASP A 393 -6.25 4.57 -23.50
C ASP A 393 -6.22 4.02 -22.05
N VAL A 394 -6.03 2.71 -21.89
CA VAL A 394 -5.91 2.06 -20.58
C VAL A 394 -4.46 1.70 -20.32
N VAL A 395 -3.80 2.40 -19.39
CA VAL A 395 -2.42 2.14 -18.97
C VAL A 395 -2.39 1.56 -17.56
N VAL A 396 -1.81 0.37 -17.44
CA VAL A 396 -1.62 -0.39 -16.20
C VAL A 396 -0.11 -0.47 -15.94
N THR A 397 0.40 0.30 -14.97
CA THR A 397 1.87 0.45 -14.81
C THR A 397 2.38 0.46 -13.35
N GLU A 398 3.61 0.02 -13.14
CA GLU A 398 4.32 0.01 -11.84
C GLU A 398 3.59 -0.73 -10.67
N ASN A 399 2.61 -1.59 -10.96
CA ASN A 399 1.82 -2.26 -9.92
C ASN A 399 2.52 -3.52 -9.38
N MET A 400 2.30 -3.87 -8.11
CA MET A 400 2.77 -5.11 -7.48
C MET A 400 1.61 -6.04 -7.13
N LEU A 401 1.45 -7.12 -7.89
CA LEU A 401 0.25 -7.94 -7.89
C LEU A 401 0.60 -9.40 -7.57
N GLU A 402 0.04 -9.97 -6.49
CA GLU A 402 0.36 -11.30 -5.97
C GLU A 402 -0.89 -12.18 -5.80
N LEU A 403 -0.87 -13.40 -6.36
CA LEU A 403 -1.95 -14.39 -6.27
C LEU A 403 -1.39 -15.75 -5.78
N GLU A 404 -1.97 -16.32 -4.72
CA GLU A 404 -1.69 -17.70 -4.26
C GLU A 404 -2.93 -18.60 -4.35
N GLY A 405 -2.81 -19.74 -5.05
CA GLY A 405 -3.86 -20.78 -5.12
C GLY A 405 -4.17 -21.28 -6.53
N GLU A 406 -5.45 -21.33 -6.91
CA GLU A 406 -5.88 -21.66 -8.29
C GLU A 406 -6.40 -20.42 -9.00
N ILE A 407 -5.69 -20.03 -10.07
CA ILE A 407 -5.90 -18.81 -10.86
C ILE A 407 -6.47 -19.22 -12.22
N ARG A 408 -7.62 -18.67 -12.64
CA ARG A 408 -8.24 -19.09 -13.91
C ARG A 408 -7.53 -18.56 -15.16
N LEU A 409 -7.43 -17.24 -15.28
CA LEU A 409 -6.98 -16.48 -16.44
C LEU A 409 -6.31 -15.18 -15.94
N PRO A 410 -4.98 -15.15 -15.74
CA PRO A 410 -4.29 -14.09 -15.00
C PRO A 410 -4.56 -12.68 -15.57
N LEU A 411 -4.54 -12.52 -16.89
CA LEU A 411 -4.99 -11.32 -17.60
C LEU A 411 -5.98 -11.71 -18.71
N ARG A 412 -7.13 -11.02 -18.77
CA ARG A 412 -8.12 -11.23 -19.84
C ARG A 412 -8.70 -9.90 -20.33
N THR A 413 -8.77 -9.74 -21.65
CA THR A 413 -9.46 -8.63 -22.30
C THR A 413 -10.41 -9.11 -23.41
N ILE A 414 -11.57 -8.44 -23.57
CA ILE A 414 -12.64 -8.84 -24.50
C ILE A 414 -13.30 -7.62 -25.19
N THR A 415 -13.46 -7.65 -26.52
CA THR A 415 -14.43 -6.79 -27.24
C THR A 415 -15.68 -7.57 -27.65
N VAL A 416 -16.82 -6.88 -27.77
CA VAL A 416 -18.11 -7.54 -28.06
C VAL A 416 -18.34 -7.72 -29.57
N LYS A 417 -19.18 -8.69 -29.93
CA LYS A 417 -19.61 -8.90 -31.32
C LYS A 417 -20.66 -7.84 -31.69
N LYS A 418 -20.21 -6.74 -32.29
CA LYS A 418 -21.01 -5.52 -32.51
C LYS A 418 -22.25 -5.78 -33.38
N ARG A 419 -23.39 -5.24 -32.94
CA ARG A 419 -24.54 -4.88 -33.79
C ARG A 419 -24.51 -3.36 -33.94
N ASN A 420 -24.86 -2.88 -35.13
CA ASN A 420 -24.87 -1.47 -35.57
C ASN A 420 -24.95 -0.42 -34.44
N ASN A 421 -23.82 0.17 -34.05
CA ASN A 421 -23.83 1.50 -33.44
C ASN A 421 -23.91 2.52 -34.57
N VAL A 422 -24.78 3.51 -34.41
CA VAL A 422 -24.78 4.73 -35.20
C VAL A 422 -24.69 5.88 -34.21
N GLU A 423 -23.53 6.54 -34.15
CA GLU A 423 -23.48 7.85 -33.51
C GLU A 423 -24.09 8.86 -34.49
N ARG A 424 -25.05 9.65 -34.01
CA ARG A 424 -25.56 10.80 -34.75
C ARG A 424 -24.89 12.06 -34.23
N ASN A 425 -24.38 12.85 -35.16
CA ASN A 425 -23.94 14.21 -34.88
C ASN A 425 -25.16 15.14 -34.73
N ASP A 426 -24.97 16.32 -34.14
CA ASP A 426 -26.04 17.30 -33.93
C ASP A 426 -26.64 17.86 -35.25
N ASP A 427 -25.94 17.70 -36.37
CA ASP A 427 -26.43 18.02 -37.72
C ASP A 427 -27.31 16.90 -38.35
N GLY A 428 -27.44 15.75 -37.66
CA GLY A 428 -28.19 14.58 -38.10
C GLY A 428 -27.41 13.60 -38.98
N THR A 429 -26.14 13.86 -39.30
CA THR A 429 -25.25 12.90 -39.98
C THR A 429 -24.90 11.71 -39.07
N SER A 430 -24.23 10.69 -39.60
CA SER A 430 -24.02 9.41 -38.91
C SER A 430 -22.60 8.87 -39.13
N VAL A 431 -21.90 8.57 -38.04
CA VAL A 431 -20.52 8.08 -38.05
C VAL A 431 -20.42 6.71 -37.35
N THR A 432 -19.62 5.82 -37.91
CA THR A 432 -19.37 4.48 -37.36
C THR A 432 -17.94 4.39 -36.84
N HIS A 433 -17.70 4.85 -35.62
CA HIS A 433 -16.46 4.54 -34.92
C HIS A 433 -16.46 3.06 -34.49
N THR A 434 -15.36 2.36 -34.75
CA THR A 434 -15.10 1.00 -34.26
C THR A 434 -13.67 0.96 -33.73
N ARG A 435 -13.48 1.44 -32.51
CA ARG A 435 -12.25 1.23 -31.74
C ARG A 435 -12.28 -0.17 -31.14
N GLY A 436 -11.12 -0.77 -30.96
CA GLY A 436 -10.99 -2.10 -30.38
C GLY A 436 -10.54 -2.05 -28.92
N ILE A 437 -9.37 -2.62 -28.66
CA ILE A 437 -8.69 -2.54 -27.36
C ILE A 437 -7.47 -1.63 -27.52
N GLY A 438 -7.40 -0.59 -26.68
CA GLY A 438 -6.21 0.18 -26.33
C GLY A 438 -5.83 -0.15 -24.87
N LEU A 439 -4.85 -1.03 -24.68
CA LEU A 439 -4.44 -1.53 -23.35
C LEU A 439 -2.92 -1.72 -23.25
N GLU A 440 -2.28 -0.86 -22.47
CA GLU A 440 -0.86 -0.91 -22.15
C GLU A 440 -0.65 -1.51 -20.75
N ILE A 441 0.25 -2.47 -20.64
CA ILE A 441 0.64 -3.14 -19.40
C ILE A 441 2.16 -3.02 -19.30
N LEU A 442 2.64 -2.08 -18.50
CA LEU A 442 4.03 -1.62 -18.50
C LEU A 442 4.66 -1.81 -17.10
N ASP A 443 5.90 -2.30 -17.01
CA ASP A 443 6.73 -2.20 -15.79
C ASP A 443 6.14 -2.81 -14.49
N ASN A 444 5.14 -3.70 -14.59
CA ASN A 444 4.46 -4.30 -13.43
C ASN A 444 5.16 -5.57 -12.93
N ASP A 445 4.96 -5.86 -11.63
CA ASP A 445 5.39 -7.10 -10.97
C ASP A 445 4.20 -8.04 -10.74
N PHE A 446 4.21 -9.19 -11.41
CA PHE A 446 3.16 -10.21 -11.30
C PHE A 446 3.69 -11.47 -10.62
N TYR A 447 3.22 -11.76 -9.42
CA TYR A 447 3.57 -12.96 -8.65
C TYR A 447 2.41 -13.97 -8.64
N MET A 448 2.67 -15.19 -9.09
CA MET A 448 1.68 -16.28 -9.14
C MET A 448 2.23 -17.54 -8.48
N LYS A 449 1.62 -17.99 -7.39
CA LYS A 449 2.04 -19.19 -6.64
C LYS A 449 0.92 -20.23 -6.61
N GLY A 450 1.06 -21.28 -7.42
CA GLY A 450 0.05 -22.33 -7.57
C GLY A 450 -0.27 -22.66 -9.03
N ILE A 451 -1.52 -23.03 -9.30
CA ILE A 451 -1.96 -23.60 -10.58
C ILE A 451 -2.72 -22.55 -11.39
N ILE A 452 -2.42 -22.48 -12.69
CA ILE A 452 -3.20 -21.69 -13.66
C ILE A 452 -4.18 -22.65 -14.36
N ASN A 453 -5.46 -22.60 -13.99
CA ASN A 453 -6.46 -23.63 -14.29
C ASN A 453 -7.62 -23.10 -15.16
N GLY A 454 -7.53 -23.30 -16.47
CA GLY A 454 -8.57 -22.88 -17.42
C GLY A 454 -9.87 -23.71 -17.38
N SER A 455 -9.87 -24.90 -16.76
CA SER A 455 -11.07 -25.77 -16.70
C SER A 455 -12.24 -25.13 -15.95
N GLY A 456 -11.94 -24.37 -14.90
CA GLY A 456 -12.93 -23.94 -13.92
C GLY A 456 -13.33 -25.01 -12.92
N GLN A 457 -12.71 -26.20 -12.92
CA GLN A 457 -12.92 -27.23 -11.91
C GLN A 457 -11.72 -27.28 -10.98
N THR A 458 -11.91 -26.94 -9.71
CA THR A 458 -10.84 -26.91 -8.69
C THR A 458 -10.11 -28.25 -8.64
N GLY A 459 -8.78 -28.23 -8.67
CA GLY A 459 -7.92 -29.40 -8.62
C GLY A 459 -7.88 -30.26 -9.89
N VAL A 460 -8.52 -29.84 -11.00
CA VAL A 460 -8.57 -30.58 -12.27
C VAL A 460 -7.51 -30.10 -13.26
N VAL A 461 -6.67 -31.03 -13.73
CA VAL A 461 -5.67 -30.80 -14.77
C VAL A 461 -6.35 -30.65 -16.13
N SER A 462 -6.36 -29.45 -16.68
CA SER A 462 -6.80 -29.17 -18.06
C SER A 462 -5.63 -29.10 -19.04
N SER A 463 -5.91 -29.12 -20.35
CA SER A 463 -4.94 -28.74 -21.38
C SER A 463 -4.35 -27.33 -21.14
N PHE A 464 -5.11 -26.42 -20.52
CA PHE A 464 -4.60 -25.14 -20.05
C PHE A 464 -3.57 -25.28 -18.92
N THR A 465 -3.72 -26.22 -17.99
CA THR A 465 -2.71 -26.44 -16.93
C THR A 465 -1.40 -27.03 -17.45
N THR A 466 -1.37 -27.63 -18.65
CA THR A 466 -0.14 -28.15 -19.29
C THR A 466 0.48 -27.23 -20.33
N LYS A 467 -0.24 -26.19 -20.79
CA LYS A 467 0.28 -25.01 -21.48
C LYS A 467 -0.41 -23.74 -20.96
N PRO A 468 -0.03 -23.24 -19.78
CA PRO A 468 -0.66 -22.07 -19.19
C PRO A 468 -0.44 -20.80 -20.02
N ARG A 469 -1.46 -19.94 -20.06
CA ARG A 469 -1.44 -18.65 -20.75
C ARG A 469 -1.41 -17.52 -19.72
N PHE A 470 -0.49 -16.58 -19.87
CA PHE A 470 -0.45 -15.40 -19.00
C PHE A 470 -1.58 -14.40 -19.35
N MET A 471 -1.80 -14.14 -20.64
CA MET A 471 -2.82 -13.21 -21.12
C MET A 471 -3.66 -13.81 -22.25
N THR A 472 -4.97 -13.55 -22.23
CA THR A 472 -5.90 -13.92 -23.31
C THR A 472 -6.61 -12.68 -23.84
N ILE A 473 -6.55 -12.50 -25.16
CA ILE A 473 -7.26 -11.45 -25.90
C ILE A 473 -8.38 -12.10 -26.71
N ARG A 474 -9.63 -11.68 -26.49
CA ARG A 474 -10.75 -12.13 -27.33
C ARG A 474 -11.32 -10.94 -28.07
N LEU A 475 -11.10 -10.90 -29.38
CA LEU A 475 -11.62 -9.85 -30.22
C LEU A 475 -13.02 -10.21 -30.72
N GLY A 476 -13.87 -9.19 -30.84
CA GLY A 476 -15.17 -9.30 -31.51
C GLY A 476 -15.01 -9.69 -32.99
N GLU A 477 -16.08 -10.19 -33.57
CA GLU A 477 -16.11 -10.64 -34.97
C GLU A 477 -17.15 -9.85 -35.76
N GLU A 478 -16.72 -8.93 -36.62
CA GLU A 478 -17.59 -8.20 -37.52
C GLU A 478 -17.67 -8.94 -38.86
N ASN A 479 -18.81 -9.57 -39.14
CA ASN A 479 -19.08 -10.27 -40.40
C ASN A 479 -17.94 -11.24 -40.81
N GLY A 480 -17.54 -12.16 -39.92
CA GLY A 480 -16.46 -13.12 -40.20
C GLY A 480 -15.05 -12.52 -40.33
N ARG A 481 -14.89 -11.20 -40.22
CA ARG A 481 -13.60 -10.54 -39.94
C ARG A 481 -13.47 -10.32 -38.43
N THR A 482 -12.24 -10.28 -37.93
CA THR A 482 -11.99 -9.90 -36.53
C THR A 482 -11.93 -8.38 -36.43
N VAL A 483 -12.52 -7.80 -35.38
CA VAL A 483 -12.51 -6.35 -35.11
C VAL A 483 -11.07 -5.87 -34.90
N MET A 484 -10.71 -4.73 -35.51
CA MET A 484 -9.37 -4.14 -35.37
C MET A 484 -9.16 -3.61 -33.94
N SER A 485 -7.95 -3.80 -33.41
CA SER A 485 -7.54 -3.23 -32.11
C SER A 485 -6.82 -1.89 -32.31
N GLU A 486 -6.88 -1.02 -31.29
CA GLU A 486 -6.03 0.18 -31.25
C GLU A 486 -4.58 -0.25 -31.04
N GLU A 487 -4.20 -0.62 -29.80
CA GLU A 487 -2.93 -1.28 -29.49
C GLU A 487 -3.04 -2.10 -28.20
N VAL A 488 -2.33 -3.22 -28.10
CA VAL A 488 -2.15 -3.95 -26.83
C VAL A 488 -0.67 -4.20 -26.57
N VAL A 489 -0.12 -3.48 -25.60
CA VAL A 489 1.31 -3.48 -25.27
C VAL A 489 1.54 -4.21 -23.95
N LEU A 490 2.50 -5.13 -23.93
CA LEU A 490 3.13 -5.65 -22.72
C LEU A 490 4.60 -5.23 -22.75
N HIS A 491 5.02 -4.29 -21.90
CA HIS A 491 6.41 -3.81 -21.84
C HIS A 491 7.07 -4.04 -20.48
N ASN A 492 8.28 -4.58 -20.45
CA ASN A 492 9.18 -4.62 -19.28
C ASN A 492 8.62 -5.25 -17.98
N ASN A 493 7.50 -5.98 -18.05
CA ASN A 493 6.89 -6.59 -16.86
C ASN A 493 7.73 -7.75 -16.32
N ARG A 494 7.75 -7.91 -14.99
CA ARG A 494 8.46 -9.00 -14.29
C ARG A 494 7.42 -9.99 -13.76
N ILE A 495 7.38 -11.16 -14.38
CA ILE A 495 6.39 -12.21 -14.14
C ILE A 495 7.09 -13.37 -13.41
N TYR A 496 6.55 -13.75 -12.25
CA TYR A 496 7.09 -14.79 -11.39
C TYR A 496 6.06 -15.90 -11.22
N HIS A 497 6.41 -17.14 -11.56
CA HIS A 497 5.55 -18.31 -11.33
C HIS A 497 6.25 -19.45 -10.60
N GLN A 498 5.59 -19.95 -9.56
CA GLN A 498 6.11 -21.00 -8.69
C GLN A 498 4.98 -21.94 -8.26
N PRO A 499 5.28 -23.21 -7.92
CA PRO A 499 4.31 -24.10 -7.30
C PRO A 499 3.92 -23.59 -5.91
N LEU A 500 2.71 -23.94 -5.48
CA LEU A 500 2.28 -23.73 -4.10
C LEU A 500 2.67 -24.97 -3.28
N GLU A 501 3.60 -24.80 -2.34
CA GLU A 501 4.04 -25.89 -1.47
C GLU A 501 2.87 -26.43 -0.65
N GLY A 502 2.75 -27.75 -0.57
CA GLY A 502 1.62 -28.44 0.08
C GLY A 502 0.32 -28.53 -0.74
N TYR A 503 0.21 -27.87 -1.90
CA TYR A 503 -1.04 -27.85 -2.69
C TYR A 503 -0.84 -28.32 -4.15
N TYR A 504 -1.20 -29.58 -4.41
CA TYR A 504 -1.15 -30.25 -5.72
C TYR A 504 0.15 -30.00 -6.56
N PRO A 505 1.37 -30.09 -5.99
CA PRO A 505 2.61 -29.84 -6.72
C PRO A 505 2.82 -30.79 -7.93
N GLU A 506 2.18 -31.96 -7.92
CA GLU A 506 2.19 -32.93 -9.02
C GLU A 506 1.31 -32.55 -10.22
N LYS A 507 0.45 -31.53 -10.09
CA LYS A 507 -0.45 -31.02 -11.14
C LYS A 507 0.04 -29.71 -11.79
N TRP A 508 1.25 -29.27 -11.43
CA TRP A 508 1.84 -28.01 -11.86
C TRP A 508 2.64 -28.17 -13.16
N ALA A 509 2.49 -27.23 -14.11
CA ALA A 509 3.39 -27.05 -15.24
C ALA A 509 3.92 -25.60 -15.29
N GLN A 510 4.99 -25.41 -16.07
CA GLN A 510 5.53 -24.07 -16.34
C GLN A 510 4.60 -23.31 -17.30
N PRO A 511 4.27 -22.03 -17.04
CA PRO A 511 3.58 -21.17 -17.98
C PRO A 511 4.50 -20.82 -19.14
N ASP A 512 3.92 -20.70 -20.32
CA ASP A 512 4.51 -19.96 -21.42
C ASP A 512 4.02 -18.50 -21.35
N LEU A 513 4.79 -17.54 -21.86
CA LEU A 513 4.30 -16.18 -22.11
C LEU A 513 3.44 -16.16 -23.40
N LEU A 514 2.45 -17.06 -23.44
CA LEU A 514 1.60 -17.28 -24.61
C LEU A 514 0.39 -16.33 -24.58
N LEU A 515 0.50 -15.26 -25.36
CA LEU A 515 -0.63 -14.41 -25.73
C LEU A 515 -1.45 -15.12 -26.81
N VAL A 516 -2.76 -15.26 -26.60
CA VAL A 516 -3.66 -15.87 -27.58
C VAL A 516 -4.78 -14.90 -27.93
N ALA A 517 -4.86 -14.56 -29.23
CA ALA A 517 -6.01 -13.94 -29.86
C ALA A 517 -7.04 -15.03 -30.24
N SER A 518 -8.34 -14.67 -30.21
CA SER A 518 -9.43 -15.56 -30.62
C SER A 518 -10.44 -14.76 -31.46
N PRO A 519 -10.98 -15.30 -32.57
CA PRO A 519 -10.87 -16.68 -33.10
C PRO A 519 -9.45 -17.07 -33.57
N GLU A 520 -9.16 -18.37 -33.71
CA GLU A 520 -7.78 -18.85 -34.03
C GLU A 520 -7.37 -18.68 -35.51
N ASN A 521 -8.29 -18.30 -36.40
CA ASN A 521 -8.03 -18.02 -37.82
C ASN A 521 -8.18 -16.51 -38.10
N ILE A 522 -7.19 -15.72 -37.69
CA ILE A 522 -7.12 -14.28 -37.98
C ILE A 522 -6.08 -14.06 -39.08
N GLY A 523 -6.41 -13.26 -40.11
CA GLY A 523 -5.45 -12.85 -41.12
C GLY A 523 -4.51 -11.74 -40.64
N ASP A 524 -3.31 -11.69 -41.21
CA ASP A 524 -2.15 -10.88 -40.81
C ASP A 524 -2.46 -9.38 -40.62
N THR A 525 -3.51 -8.87 -41.25
CA THR A 525 -3.91 -7.46 -41.19
C THR A 525 -4.39 -7.00 -39.81
N VAL A 526 -4.91 -7.90 -38.95
CA VAL A 526 -5.59 -7.54 -37.69
C VAL A 526 -4.69 -7.65 -36.46
N ILE A 527 -3.60 -8.44 -36.52
CA ILE A 527 -2.70 -8.68 -35.38
C ILE A 527 -1.59 -7.59 -35.25
N LYS A 528 -1.53 -6.64 -36.18
CA LYS A 528 -0.42 -5.67 -36.32
C LYS A 528 -0.09 -4.81 -35.09
N HIS A 529 -1.01 -4.63 -34.14
CA HIS A 529 -0.84 -3.73 -32.99
C HIS A 529 -0.81 -4.48 -31.65
N VAL A 530 -0.14 -5.64 -31.60
CA VAL A 530 0.14 -6.36 -30.35
C VAL A 530 1.64 -6.44 -30.14
N ALA A 531 2.14 -5.77 -29.11
CA ALA A 531 3.57 -5.66 -28.80
C ALA A 531 3.90 -6.37 -27.47
N VAL A 532 4.95 -7.21 -27.45
CA VAL A 532 5.36 -7.97 -26.27
C VAL A 532 6.87 -7.83 -26.07
N ASN A 533 7.27 -6.72 -25.45
CA ASN A 533 8.65 -6.20 -25.47
C ASN A 533 9.30 -6.29 -24.08
N ASN A 534 10.52 -6.81 -23.98
CA ASN A 534 11.36 -6.82 -22.76
C ASN A 534 10.77 -7.49 -21.49
N ASN A 535 9.66 -8.23 -21.57
CA ASN A 535 9.07 -8.90 -20.41
C ASN A 535 9.93 -10.08 -19.92
N ARG A 536 10.05 -10.25 -18.59
CA ARG A 536 10.86 -11.30 -17.94
C ARG A 536 9.98 -12.32 -17.22
N LEU A 537 10.06 -13.59 -17.62
CA LEU A 537 9.39 -14.70 -16.94
C LEU A 537 10.39 -15.52 -16.10
N THR A 538 10.16 -15.58 -14.79
CA THR A 538 10.97 -16.34 -13.83
C THR A 538 10.17 -17.52 -13.31
N THR A 539 10.69 -18.75 -13.42
CA THR A 539 10.01 -19.96 -12.91
C THR A 539 10.85 -20.72 -11.90
N HIS A 540 10.21 -21.38 -10.94
CA HIS A 540 10.90 -22.19 -9.90
C HIS A 540 11.91 -23.23 -10.47
N LYS A 541 11.72 -23.73 -11.69
CA LYS A 541 12.61 -24.73 -12.30
C LYS A 541 13.67 -24.15 -13.24
N LYS A 542 13.55 -22.88 -13.64
CA LYS A 542 14.53 -22.19 -14.49
C LYS A 542 14.29 -20.68 -14.50
N GLU A 543 15.37 -19.93 -14.30
CA GLU A 543 15.46 -18.55 -14.80
C GLU A 543 15.85 -18.60 -16.27
N THR A 544 15.07 -17.94 -17.13
CA THR A 544 15.36 -17.83 -18.56
C THR A 544 15.23 -16.35 -18.92
N ALA A 545 16.33 -15.72 -19.33
CA ALA A 545 16.22 -14.46 -20.05
C ALA A 545 15.49 -14.75 -21.36
N PHE A 546 14.43 -13.99 -21.67
CA PHE A 546 13.91 -13.97 -23.02
C PHE A 546 14.96 -13.30 -23.90
N GLU A 547 15.48 -14.02 -24.88
CA GLU A 547 16.23 -13.38 -25.97
C GLU A 547 15.28 -12.43 -26.71
N THR A 548 15.80 -11.28 -27.13
CA THR A 548 15.00 -10.22 -27.75
C THR A 548 14.39 -10.72 -29.06
N VAL A 549 13.05 -10.81 -29.11
CA VAL A 549 12.33 -10.94 -30.38
C VAL A 549 12.41 -9.59 -31.08
N LEU A 550 13.49 -9.41 -31.83
CA LEU A 550 13.78 -8.22 -32.64
C LEU A 550 12.82 -8.13 -33.82
N ASN A 551 11.82 -7.23 -33.75
CA ASN A 551 11.05 -6.68 -34.88
C ASN A 551 10.40 -7.63 -35.92
N GLU A 552 10.46 -8.96 -35.73
CA GLU A 552 9.77 -9.92 -36.58
C GLU A 552 8.29 -10.03 -36.18
N ARG A 553 7.40 -9.97 -37.17
CA ARG A 553 5.99 -10.30 -36.97
C ARG A 553 5.87 -11.76 -36.57
N ILE A 554 4.97 -12.08 -35.66
CA ILE A 554 4.72 -13.47 -35.25
C ILE A 554 3.90 -14.18 -36.34
N GLU A 555 4.56 -14.61 -37.41
CA GLU A 555 3.92 -15.15 -38.63
C GLU A 555 3.37 -16.59 -38.50
N VAL A 556 3.61 -17.29 -37.38
CA VAL A 556 3.08 -18.66 -37.17
C VAL A 556 2.46 -18.84 -35.78
N LEU A 557 1.13 -18.73 -35.71
CA LEU A 557 0.37 -19.15 -34.53
C LEU A 557 0.24 -20.69 -34.51
N HIS A 558 1.14 -21.36 -33.80
CA HIS A 558 1.21 -22.84 -33.78
C HIS A 558 -0.06 -23.49 -33.21
N LYS A 559 -0.82 -24.17 -34.08
CA LYS A 559 -2.03 -24.96 -33.76
C LYS A 559 -1.92 -25.74 -32.45
N SER A 560 -2.93 -25.63 -31.58
CA SER A 560 -3.10 -26.50 -30.40
C SER A 560 -4.57 -26.66 -29.98
N LEU A 561 -5.37 -27.28 -30.88
CA LEU A 561 -6.56 -28.11 -30.63
C LEU A 561 -7.57 -27.73 -29.52
N PHE A 562 -8.81 -27.50 -29.96
CA PHE A 562 -10.04 -27.43 -29.15
C PHE A 562 -10.16 -28.50 -28.05
N VAL A 563 -10.72 -28.09 -26.91
CA VAL A 563 -11.69 -28.89 -26.12
C VAL A 563 -12.91 -28.00 -25.84
N GLU A 564 -14.08 -28.62 -25.73
CA GLU A 564 -15.38 -27.95 -25.83
C GLU A 564 -15.81 -27.16 -24.58
N LYS A 565 -16.66 -26.13 -24.80
CA LYS A 565 -17.68 -25.64 -23.86
C LYS A 565 -17.21 -25.15 -22.48
N VAL A 566 -16.37 -24.12 -22.46
CA VAL A 566 -16.08 -23.29 -21.28
C VAL A 566 -16.87 -21.97 -21.42
N VAL A 567 -18.11 -21.92 -20.90
CA VAL A 567 -19.08 -20.82 -21.16
C VAL A 567 -18.99 -19.73 -20.09
N TYR A 568 -18.28 -18.63 -20.40
CA TYR A 568 -18.25 -17.41 -19.58
C TYR A 568 -18.21 -16.14 -20.46
N ASP A 569 -19.41 -15.67 -20.78
CA ASP A 569 -19.75 -14.30 -21.21
C ASP A 569 -20.94 -13.84 -20.36
N ASP A 570 -20.92 -12.60 -19.86
CA ASP A 570 -22.05 -12.03 -19.12
C ASP A 570 -23.27 -11.85 -20.05
N VAL A 571 -24.21 -12.79 -20.03
CA VAL A 571 -25.46 -12.67 -20.81
C VAL A 571 -26.46 -11.81 -20.04
N THR A 572 -26.47 -10.52 -20.35
CA THR A 572 -27.57 -9.60 -19.99
C THR A 572 -28.92 -10.25 -20.31
N PRO A 573 -29.92 -10.28 -19.39
CA PRO A 573 -31.10 -11.14 -19.55
C PRO A 573 -31.87 -10.93 -20.85
N SER A 574 -31.78 -11.90 -21.77
CA SER A 574 -32.53 -11.89 -23.02
C SER A 574 -33.86 -12.62 -22.88
N GLN A 575 -34.96 -11.86 -22.77
CA GLN A 575 -36.14 -12.18 -23.58
C GLN A 575 -36.00 -11.42 -24.91
N ASP A 576 -35.94 -12.07 -26.06
CA ASP A 576 -35.64 -13.50 -26.26
C ASP A 576 -34.95 -13.73 -27.61
N TYR A 577 -34.43 -14.93 -27.78
CA TYR A 577 -34.02 -15.62 -29.01
C TYR A 577 -34.45 -15.01 -30.37
N GLN A 578 -33.52 -14.96 -31.35
CA GLN A 578 -33.57 -15.69 -32.65
C GLN A 578 -32.58 -15.10 -33.71
N SER A 579 -31.72 -15.98 -34.24
CA SER A 579 -31.30 -16.14 -35.65
C SER A 579 -30.85 -14.97 -36.58
N GLN A 580 -29.79 -15.28 -37.34
CA GLN A 580 -29.38 -14.72 -38.65
C GLN A 580 -28.67 -13.35 -38.64
N CYS A 581 -28.02 -13.06 -39.78
CA CYS A 581 -27.09 -11.93 -39.97
C CYS A 581 -27.84 -10.60 -40.21
N PHE A 582 -27.16 -9.60 -40.76
CA PHE A 582 -27.45 -9.05 -42.09
C PHE A 582 -26.48 -7.88 -42.38
N LEU A 583 -26.17 -7.64 -43.65
CA LEU A 583 -25.35 -6.52 -44.14
C LEU A 583 -26.24 -5.33 -44.55
N PRO A 584 -25.74 -4.09 -44.68
CA PRO A 584 -26.56 -2.95 -45.15
C PRO A 584 -27.17 -3.21 -46.53
N ILE A 585 -26.39 -3.84 -47.41
CA ILE A 585 -26.83 -4.47 -48.65
C ILE A 585 -26.52 -5.97 -48.52
N CYS A 586 -27.55 -6.81 -48.61
CA CYS A 586 -27.48 -8.27 -48.44
C CYS A 586 -27.50 -9.03 -49.76
N THR A 587 -28.25 -8.54 -50.72
CA THR A 587 -28.18 -8.97 -52.12
C THR A 587 -27.98 -7.74 -53.00
N VAL A 588 -27.08 -7.87 -53.97
CA VAL A 588 -27.02 -6.96 -55.10
C VAL A 588 -27.75 -7.63 -56.25
N GLU A 589 -28.65 -6.90 -56.88
CA GLU A 589 -29.34 -7.29 -58.10
C GLU A 589 -28.64 -6.64 -59.29
N LEU A 590 -28.34 -7.41 -60.33
CA LEU A 590 -27.93 -6.83 -61.62
C LEU A 590 -29.19 -6.51 -62.42
N HIS A 591 -29.33 -5.25 -62.81
CA HIS A 591 -30.45 -4.76 -63.60
C HIS A 591 -30.01 -4.33 -65.00
N LYS A 592 -30.86 -4.59 -65.99
CA LYS A 592 -30.78 -4.05 -67.35
C LYS A 592 -32.00 -3.16 -67.58
N GLY A 593 -31.80 -1.85 -67.67
CA GLY A 593 -32.87 -0.88 -67.43
C GLY A 593 -33.50 -1.11 -66.04
N ASN A 594 -34.83 -1.20 -65.98
CA ASN A 594 -35.58 -1.44 -64.73
C ASN A 594 -35.86 -2.94 -64.46
N VAL A 595 -35.19 -3.86 -65.17
CA VAL A 595 -35.44 -5.31 -65.08
C VAL A 595 -34.27 -6.01 -64.41
N LYS A 596 -34.53 -6.67 -63.28
CA LYS A 596 -33.61 -7.60 -62.61
C LYS A 596 -33.30 -8.77 -63.56
N ILE A 597 -32.03 -8.96 -63.88
CA ILE A 597 -31.54 -10.08 -64.71
C ILE A 597 -30.66 -11.07 -63.95
N ASP A 598 -30.21 -10.74 -62.73
CA ASP A 598 -29.40 -11.62 -61.87
C ASP A 598 -29.45 -11.13 -60.41
N GLU A 599 -29.06 -11.97 -59.46
CA GLU A 599 -28.70 -11.51 -58.10
C GLU A 599 -27.48 -12.25 -57.53
N ALA A 600 -26.72 -11.55 -56.70
CA ALA A 600 -25.59 -12.09 -55.97
C ALA A 600 -25.70 -11.65 -54.50
N SER A 601 -25.66 -12.62 -53.58
CA SER A 601 -25.55 -12.33 -52.15
C SER A 601 -24.22 -11.66 -51.86
N VAL A 602 -24.25 -10.58 -51.08
CA VAL A 602 -23.03 -9.95 -50.57
C VAL A 602 -22.44 -10.86 -49.50
N ASN A 603 -21.18 -11.22 -49.65
CA ASN A 603 -20.45 -12.03 -48.67
C ASN A 603 -20.03 -11.16 -47.48
N SER A 604 -19.56 -11.81 -46.41
CA SER A 604 -19.26 -11.13 -45.15
C SER A 604 -18.07 -10.15 -45.21
N GLN A 605 -17.31 -10.14 -46.31
CA GLN A 605 -16.23 -9.17 -46.58
C GLN A 605 -16.75 -7.88 -47.25
N GLY A 606 -18.05 -7.78 -47.54
CA GLY A 606 -18.70 -6.65 -48.21
C GLY A 606 -18.70 -6.73 -49.74
N THR A 607 -18.26 -7.85 -50.34
CA THR A 607 -18.17 -8.03 -51.79
C THR A 607 -19.23 -8.99 -52.32
N PHE A 608 -19.67 -8.77 -53.56
CA PHE A 608 -20.64 -9.61 -54.27
C PHE A 608 -20.01 -10.14 -55.57
N LEU A 609 -20.37 -11.36 -55.98
CA LEU A 609 -19.81 -12.00 -57.18
C LEU A 609 -20.91 -12.49 -58.11
N PHE A 610 -21.00 -11.87 -59.28
CA PHE A 610 -21.89 -12.29 -60.35
C PHE A 610 -21.19 -13.27 -61.31
N SER A 611 -21.38 -14.56 -61.08
CA SER A 611 -20.86 -15.62 -61.96
C SER A 611 -21.35 -15.45 -63.40
N ASN A 612 -20.45 -15.64 -64.36
CA ASN A 612 -20.70 -15.49 -65.80
C ASN A 612 -21.17 -14.08 -66.24
N ILE A 613 -20.66 -13.02 -65.57
CA ILE A 613 -20.99 -11.62 -65.90
C ILE A 613 -20.84 -11.30 -67.40
N ALA A 614 -19.83 -11.85 -68.08
CA ALA A 614 -19.56 -11.63 -69.49
C ALA A 614 -20.68 -12.16 -70.43
N THR A 615 -21.45 -13.18 -70.03
CA THR A 615 -22.62 -13.67 -70.80
C THR A 615 -23.92 -12.98 -70.39
N LYS A 616 -23.91 -12.16 -69.32
CA LYS A 616 -25.06 -11.41 -68.81
C LYS A 616 -25.03 -9.94 -69.26
N LEU A 617 -23.82 -9.40 -69.47
CA LEU A 617 -23.52 -8.06 -70.00
C LEU A 617 -23.21 -8.06 -71.51
N VAL A 618 -23.87 -8.91 -72.29
CA VAL A 618 -23.56 -9.09 -73.74
C VAL A 618 -23.98 -7.90 -74.61
N GLU A 619 -25.05 -7.18 -74.27
CA GLU A 619 -25.59 -6.10 -75.08
C GLU A 619 -25.04 -4.75 -74.61
N ARG A 620 -23.80 -4.44 -75.00
CA ARG A 620 -23.01 -3.29 -74.51
C ARG A 620 -23.65 -1.90 -74.74
N THR A 621 -24.71 -1.82 -75.53
CA THR A 621 -25.52 -0.61 -75.77
C THR A 621 -26.64 -0.38 -74.76
N ALA A 622 -26.94 -1.35 -73.89
CA ALA A 622 -27.99 -1.23 -72.87
C ALA A 622 -27.45 -0.65 -71.56
N THR A 623 -28.28 0.14 -70.86
CA THR A 623 -27.96 0.63 -69.52
C THR A 623 -28.02 -0.50 -68.50
N TYR A 624 -26.90 -0.78 -67.85
CA TYR A 624 -26.80 -1.75 -66.76
C TYR A 624 -26.51 -1.03 -65.44
N SER A 625 -27.07 -1.54 -64.34
CA SER A 625 -26.78 -1.04 -63.00
C SER A 625 -26.85 -2.16 -61.96
N PHE A 626 -26.08 -2.01 -60.90
CA PHE A 626 -26.23 -2.80 -59.68
C PHE A 626 -27.19 -2.08 -58.74
N ILE A 627 -28.20 -2.79 -58.24
CA ILE A 627 -29.14 -2.30 -57.22
C ILE A 627 -28.89 -3.08 -55.93
N GLY A 628 -28.41 -2.40 -54.90
CA GLY A 628 -28.19 -2.99 -53.58
C GLY A 628 -29.48 -3.01 -52.76
N LYS A 629 -29.82 -4.15 -52.16
CA LYS A 629 -30.99 -4.33 -51.30
C LYS A 629 -30.67 -4.81 -49.89
N ASP A 630 -31.39 -4.30 -48.90
CA ASP A 630 -31.29 -4.73 -47.50
C ASP A 630 -31.86 -6.15 -47.29
N ILE A 631 -31.73 -6.70 -46.07
CA ILE A 631 -32.22 -8.04 -45.71
C ILE A 631 -33.76 -8.20 -45.81
N ARG A 632 -34.49 -7.10 -46.01
CA ARG A 632 -35.96 -7.07 -46.21
C ARG A 632 -36.34 -6.82 -47.68
N GLY A 633 -35.36 -6.72 -48.58
CA GLY A 633 -35.55 -6.52 -50.02
C GLY A 633 -35.73 -5.06 -50.45
N ASN A 634 -35.53 -4.08 -49.56
CA ASN A 634 -35.65 -2.67 -49.87
C ASN A 634 -34.40 -2.18 -50.62
N GLN A 635 -34.58 -1.44 -51.71
CA GLN A 635 -33.47 -0.79 -52.42
C GLN A 635 -32.81 0.27 -51.54
N VAL A 636 -31.50 0.15 -51.35
CA VAL A 636 -30.65 1.06 -50.56
C VAL A 636 -29.84 1.98 -51.48
N GLU A 637 -29.30 1.44 -52.57
CA GLU A 637 -28.40 2.15 -53.49
C GLU A 637 -28.53 1.60 -54.92
N GLN A 638 -28.18 2.42 -55.92
CA GLN A 638 -28.09 2.01 -57.32
C GLN A 638 -26.89 2.64 -58.02
N VAL A 639 -26.01 1.81 -58.57
CA VAL A 639 -24.74 2.21 -59.21
C VAL A 639 -24.73 1.76 -60.67
N ALA A 640 -24.46 2.69 -61.59
CA ALA A 640 -24.39 2.38 -63.03
C ALA A 640 -23.08 1.65 -63.40
N ILE A 641 -23.14 0.71 -64.33
CA ILE A 641 -21.97 -0.02 -64.84
C ILE A 641 -21.47 0.66 -66.12
N THR A 642 -20.24 1.17 -66.09
CA THR A 642 -19.55 1.73 -67.25
C THR A 642 -18.53 0.72 -67.79
N PHE A 643 -18.55 0.46 -69.10
CA PHE A 643 -17.53 -0.36 -69.75
C PHE A 643 -16.34 0.49 -70.17
N LEU A 644 -15.15 0.16 -69.66
CA LEU A 644 -13.90 0.61 -70.26
C LEU A 644 -13.76 0.04 -71.68
N SER A 645 -13.11 0.75 -72.59
CA SER A 645 -12.67 0.15 -73.85
C SER A 645 -11.52 -0.82 -73.58
N ASP A 646 -11.50 -1.95 -74.28
CA ASP A 646 -10.57 -3.05 -73.99
C ASP A 646 -9.08 -2.71 -74.18
N VAL A 647 -8.78 -1.53 -74.75
CA VAL A 647 -7.43 -0.99 -74.98
C VAL A 647 -7.01 0.14 -74.01
N SER A 648 -7.85 0.53 -73.06
CA SER A 648 -7.58 1.70 -72.19
C SER A 648 -6.68 1.40 -70.98
N ILE A 649 -6.13 2.45 -70.36
CA ILE A 649 -5.32 2.44 -69.13
C ILE A 649 -5.64 3.70 -68.30
N THR A 650 -5.51 3.62 -66.98
CA THR A 650 -5.66 4.74 -66.03
C THR A 650 -4.50 4.78 -65.03
N THR A 651 -4.32 5.88 -64.29
CA THR A 651 -3.58 5.93 -63.01
C THR A 651 -4.55 6.10 -61.85
N ASP A 652 -4.18 5.67 -60.65
CA ASP A 652 -4.97 5.91 -59.44
C ASP A 652 -4.81 7.35 -58.91
N THR A 653 -3.63 7.95 -59.09
CA THR A 653 -3.25 9.31 -58.66
C THR A 653 -2.22 9.95 -59.61
N ASP A 654 -1.94 11.26 -59.45
CA ASP A 654 -0.74 11.91 -59.99
C ASP A 654 0.51 11.44 -59.20
N TYR A 655 1.72 11.50 -59.78
CA TYR A 655 2.97 11.11 -59.13
C TYR A 655 3.62 12.29 -58.41
N THR A 656 3.90 12.16 -57.11
CA THR A 656 4.67 13.16 -56.34
C THR A 656 6.11 12.70 -56.20
N ILE A 657 7.07 13.62 -56.27
CA ILE A 657 8.48 13.29 -56.04
C ILE A 657 8.65 12.71 -54.63
N HIS A 658 9.42 11.62 -54.54
CA HIS A 658 9.56 10.69 -53.40
C HIS A 658 8.45 9.63 -53.22
N ASP A 659 7.39 9.60 -54.04
CA ASP A 659 6.52 8.42 -54.10
C ASP A 659 7.32 7.21 -54.63
N THR A 660 7.14 6.04 -54.01
CA THR A 660 7.93 4.83 -54.32
C THR A 660 7.34 3.99 -55.45
N GLN A 661 6.06 4.16 -55.80
CA GLN A 661 5.36 3.43 -56.86
C GLN A 661 4.33 4.27 -57.63
N ILE A 662 4.00 3.85 -58.85
CA ILE A 662 2.86 4.34 -59.65
C ILE A 662 1.91 3.17 -59.91
N THR A 663 0.60 3.36 -59.72
CA THR A 663 -0.43 2.29 -59.87
C THR A 663 -1.64 2.75 -60.69
N GLY A 664 -2.42 1.79 -61.20
CA GLY A 664 -3.67 2.07 -61.91
C GLY A 664 -4.37 0.82 -62.48
N THR A 665 -5.33 1.02 -63.39
CA THR A 665 -6.12 -0.06 -64.03
C THR A 665 -5.96 -0.12 -65.55
N TYR A 666 -6.31 -1.25 -66.18
CA TYR A 666 -6.15 -1.47 -67.62
C TYR A 666 -7.25 -2.36 -68.27
N GLY A 667 -7.46 -2.19 -69.58
CA GLY A 667 -8.45 -2.90 -70.40
C GLY A 667 -8.02 -4.28 -70.91
N THR A 668 -8.98 -5.13 -71.30
CA THR A 668 -8.74 -6.59 -71.43
C THR A 668 -7.84 -7.06 -72.59
N GLU A 669 -7.54 -6.22 -73.58
CA GLU A 669 -6.55 -6.52 -74.65
C GLU A 669 -5.11 -6.18 -74.26
N ILE A 670 -4.88 -5.43 -73.18
CA ILE A 670 -3.53 -5.03 -72.76
C ILE A 670 -2.81 -6.20 -72.09
N TYR A 671 -1.63 -6.53 -72.63
CA TYR A 671 -0.79 -7.65 -72.22
C TYR A 671 0.47 -7.23 -71.47
N ALA A 672 0.96 -6.01 -71.70
CA ALA A 672 2.08 -5.42 -70.97
C ALA A 672 1.89 -3.91 -70.80
N ILE A 673 2.35 -3.36 -69.68
CA ILE A 673 2.40 -1.92 -69.41
C ILE A 673 3.84 -1.55 -69.07
N LYS A 674 4.30 -0.39 -69.56
CA LYS A 674 5.66 0.11 -69.33
C LYS A 674 5.63 1.59 -68.99
N LEU A 675 6.42 2.01 -68.00
CA LEU A 675 6.79 3.40 -67.81
C LEU A 675 8.00 3.71 -68.70
N GLN A 676 7.91 4.74 -69.52
CA GLN A 676 9.00 5.29 -70.33
C GLN A 676 9.39 6.68 -69.81
N THR A 677 10.70 6.94 -69.79
CA THR A 677 11.33 8.23 -69.50
C THR A 677 12.48 8.46 -70.49
N THR A 678 13.17 9.60 -70.41
CA THR A 678 14.28 9.97 -71.30
C THR A 678 15.52 9.07 -71.11
N GLY A 679 15.51 7.89 -71.73
CA GLY A 679 16.62 6.93 -71.74
C GLY A 679 16.40 5.65 -70.91
N MET A 680 15.32 5.57 -70.14
CA MET A 680 14.96 4.37 -69.36
C MET A 680 13.53 3.92 -69.62
N THR A 681 13.29 2.61 -69.48
CA THR A 681 11.96 2.00 -69.58
C THR A 681 11.82 0.89 -68.54
N LYS A 682 10.80 0.97 -67.67
CA LYS A 682 10.53 0.00 -66.61
C LYS A 682 9.18 -0.68 -66.84
N ASN A 683 9.15 -2.02 -66.77
CA ASN A 683 7.90 -2.78 -66.96
C ASN A 683 7.05 -2.75 -65.68
N ALA A 684 5.74 -2.71 -65.84
CA ALA A 684 4.81 -2.88 -64.72
C ALA A 684 4.65 -4.35 -64.32
N THR A 685 4.43 -4.58 -63.03
CA THR A 685 3.82 -5.82 -62.53
C THR A 685 2.33 -5.72 -62.81
N LEU A 686 1.80 -6.62 -63.65
CA LEU A 686 0.36 -6.79 -63.84
C LEU A 686 -0.14 -7.85 -62.86
N ASP A 687 -1.25 -7.59 -62.16
CA ASP A 687 -1.81 -8.53 -61.18
C ASP A 687 -2.68 -9.64 -61.82
N GLY A 688 -3.02 -9.49 -63.11
CA GLY A 688 -3.90 -10.38 -63.85
C GLY A 688 -5.40 -10.16 -63.60
N THR A 689 -5.79 -9.22 -62.74
CA THR A 689 -7.18 -8.82 -62.48
C THR A 689 -7.60 -7.58 -63.27
N GLY A 690 -6.63 -6.85 -63.82
CA GLY A 690 -6.83 -5.55 -64.49
C GLY A 690 -6.19 -4.38 -63.76
N ARG A 691 -5.29 -4.63 -62.80
CA ARG A 691 -4.49 -3.60 -62.12
C ARG A 691 -2.99 -3.77 -62.36
N TYR A 692 -2.26 -2.67 -62.30
CA TYR A 692 -0.81 -2.68 -62.44
C TYR A 692 -0.13 -1.82 -61.37
N ALA A 693 1.14 -2.13 -61.10
CA ALA A 693 2.02 -1.36 -60.25
C ALA A 693 3.43 -1.27 -60.85
N ILE A 694 4.09 -0.12 -60.69
CA ILE A 694 5.45 0.17 -61.13
C ILE A 694 6.21 0.78 -59.95
N SER A 695 7.16 0.05 -59.37
CA SER A 695 8.11 0.65 -58.42
C SER A 695 9.02 1.64 -59.16
N VAL A 696 9.23 2.82 -58.59
CA VAL A 696 10.09 3.88 -59.14
C VAL A 696 11.11 4.42 -58.11
N GLU A 697 11.19 3.79 -56.94
CA GLU A 697 12.12 4.08 -55.84
C GLU A 697 13.62 4.03 -56.22
N ASP A 698 13.96 3.32 -57.30
CA ASP A 698 15.30 3.23 -57.90
C ASP A 698 15.52 4.22 -59.08
N MET A 699 14.51 5.04 -59.42
CA MET A 699 14.55 5.99 -60.52
C MET A 699 14.74 7.43 -60.00
N MET A 700 15.78 8.11 -60.47
CA MET A 700 16.03 9.52 -60.16
C MET A 700 15.12 10.43 -60.99
N ILE A 701 13.83 10.48 -60.65
CA ILE A 701 12.83 11.34 -61.29
C ILE A 701 12.92 12.75 -60.70
N SER A 702 13.02 13.76 -61.56
CA SER A 702 13.22 15.17 -61.24
C SER A 702 12.01 16.03 -61.62
N PRO A 703 11.87 17.26 -61.07
CA PRO A 703 10.83 18.18 -61.50
C PRO A 703 10.99 18.53 -62.99
N GLY A 704 9.93 18.31 -63.77
CA GLY A 704 9.93 18.53 -65.22
C GLY A 704 10.30 17.32 -66.08
N ASP A 705 10.62 16.17 -65.49
CA ASP A 705 10.77 14.92 -66.26
C ASP A 705 9.45 14.48 -66.91
N ILE A 706 9.54 13.94 -68.12
CA ILE A 706 8.39 13.41 -68.87
C ILE A 706 8.29 11.91 -68.60
N LEU A 707 7.21 11.51 -67.91
CA LEU A 707 6.84 10.12 -67.64
C LEU A 707 5.65 9.72 -68.51
N GLU A 708 5.75 8.61 -69.24
CA GLU A 708 4.65 8.08 -70.05
C GLU A 708 4.41 6.59 -69.79
N LEU A 709 3.16 6.22 -69.53
CA LEU A 709 2.71 4.84 -69.46
C LEU A 709 2.28 4.37 -70.84
N ILE A 710 2.82 3.24 -71.28
CA ILE A 710 2.58 2.64 -72.58
C ILE A 710 1.90 1.29 -72.39
N ALA A 711 0.66 1.17 -72.87
CA ALA A 711 -0.12 -0.05 -72.85
C ALA A 711 0.01 -0.79 -74.18
N ILE A 712 0.42 -2.06 -74.12
CA ILE A 712 0.85 -2.86 -75.27
C ILE A 712 0.01 -4.15 -75.34
N ASP A 713 -0.49 -4.50 -76.53
CA ASP A 713 -1.25 -5.74 -76.75
C ASP A 713 -0.38 -7.00 -76.78
N ARG A 714 -1.03 -8.17 -76.88
CA ARG A 714 -0.36 -9.48 -76.92
C ARG A 714 0.44 -9.72 -78.22
N GLN A 715 0.28 -8.86 -79.23
CA GLN A 715 1.03 -8.86 -80.47
C GLN A 715 2.26 -7.93 -80.39
N GLY A 716 2.43 -7.19 -79.30
CA GLY A 716 3.54 -6.26 -79.07
C GLY A 716 3.29 -4.86 -79.61
N VAL A 717 2.06 -4.53 -79.99
CA VAL A 717 1.69 -3.21 -80.56
C VAL A 717 1.22 -2.28 -79.43
N GLU A 718 1.70 -1.04 -79.43
CA GLU A 718 1.20 0.03 -78.57
C GLU A 718 -0.27 0.35 -78.90
N ARG A 719 -1.15 0.25 -77.90
CA ARG A 719 -2.59 0.50 -78.03
C ARG A 719 -3.02 1.82 -77.39
N TYR A 720 -2.29 2.26 -76.37
CA TYR A 720 -2.61 3.46 -75.60
C TYR A 720 -1.35 4.02 -74.94
N ARG A 721 -1.28 5.35 -74.84
CA ARG A 721 -0.24 6.08 -74.13
C ARG A 721 -0.90 7.08 -73.18
N LEU A 722 -0.47 7.11 -71.93
CA LEU A 722 -0.99 7.95 -70.87
C LEU A 722 0.17 8.67 -70.17
N PRO A 723 0.31 10.00 -70.29
CA PRO A 723 1.33 10.73 -69.54
C PRO A 723 1.02 10.68 -68.03
N VAL A 724 2.06 10.50 -67.21
CA VAL A 724 1.97 10.64 -65.76
C VAL A 724 2.46 12.02 -65.38
N ARG A 725 1.66 12.75 -64.59
CA ARG A 725 2.01 14.07 -64.11
C ARG A 725 2.94 13.95 -62.90
N VAL A 726 4.07 14.65 -62.94
CA VAL A 726 5.02 14.79 -61.83
C VAL A 726 4.67 16.05 -61.03
N LEU A 727 4.66 15.94 -59.70
CA LEU A 727 4.43 17.04 -58.76
C LEU A 727 5.63 17.19 -57.80
N GLU A 728 6.05 18.42 -57.52
CA GLU A 728 7.03 18.70 -56.48
C GLU A 728 6.43 18.49 -55.09
N ALA A 729 7.20 17.87 -54.18
CA ALA A 729 6.84 17.83 -52.77
C ALA A 729 7.02 19.24 -52.15
N PRO A 730 5.98 19.85 -51.54
CA PRO A 730 6.09 21.20 -50.98
C PRO A 730 7.01 21.20 -49.76
N LEU A 731 8.01 22.09 -49.75
CA LEU A 731 9.02 22.20 -48.69
C LEU A 731 8.37 22.41 -47.31
N ASP A 732 8.76 21.58 -46.35
CA ASP A 732 8.31 21.62 -44.97
C ASP A 732 9.42 22.18 -44.08
N TYR A 733 9.47 23.51 -44.03
CA TYR A 733 10.27 24.31 -43.11
C TYR A 733 9.46 24.79 -41.89
N THR A 734 8.43 24.04 -41.48
CA THR A 734 7.66 24.41 -40.28
C THR A 734 8.56 24.43 -39.04
N LEU A 735 8.38 25.41 -38.16
CA LEU A 735 9.13 25.50 -36.91
C LEU A 735 8.18 25.97 -35.81
N THR A 736 8.21 25.29 -34.67
CA THR A 736 7.39 25.63 -33.51
C THR A 736 8.26 25.65 -32.25
N GLY A 737 7.85 26.43 -31.26
CA GLY A 737 8.39 26.43 -29.91
C GLY A 737 7.28 26.80 -28.94
N SER A 738 7.38 26.30 -27.72
CA SER A 738 6.51 26.70 -26.60
C SER A 738 6.91 28.08 -26.07
N ASP A 739 5.91 28.86 -25.65
CA ASP A 739 6.13 30.15 -25.00
C ASP A 739 6.99 29.99 -23.74
N TYR A 740 7.89 30.93 -23.49
CA TYR A 740 8.84 30.84 -22.38
C TYR A 740 8.35 31.60 -21.15
N THR A 741 7.84 30.85 -20.17
CA THR A 741 7.57 31.38 -18.83
C THR A 741 8.87 31.72 -18.12
N LEU A 742 9.05 33.00 -17.75
CA LEU A 742 10.31 33.50 -17.18
C LEU A 742 10.70 32.73 -15.92
N GLY A 743 11.97 32.29 -15.86
CA GLY A 743 12.52 31.55 -14.73
C GLY A 743 12.32 30.03 -14.78
N THR A 744 11.57 29.51 -15.75
CA THR A 744 11.60 28.07 -16.09
C THR A 744 12.93 27.71 -16.77
N ASP A 745 13.32 26.43 -16.74
CA ASP A 745 14.65 26.02 -17.25
C ASP A 745 14.65 25.56 -18.71
N GLN A 746 13.49 25.25 -19.30
CA GLN A 746 13.41 24.58 -20.60
C GLN A 746 12.21 25.05 -21.43
N ILE A 747 12.36 25.02 -22.76
CA ILE A 747 11.24 25.00 -23.72
C ILE A 747 11.40 23.82 -24.68
N THR A 748 10.29 23.39 -25.27
CA THR A 748 10.23 22.32 -26.29
C THR A 748 9.60 22.83 -27.57
N GLY A 749 9.86 22.15 -28.69
CA GLY A 749 9.28 22.50 -29.99
C GLY A 749 9.45 21.41 -31.05
N THR A 750 8.92 21.68 -32.25
CA THR A 750 8.96 20.78 -33.41
C THR A 750 9.53 21.47 -34.64
N PHE A 751 10.03 20.68 -35.59
CA PHE A 751 10.53 21.18 -36.88
C PHE A 751 10.10 20.30 -38.06
N GLY A 752 9.91 20.92 -39.21
CA GLY A 752 9.55 20.29 -40.46
C GLY A 752 10.71 19.46 -41.04
N ARG A 753 10.37 18.48 -41.87
CA ARG A 753 11.33 17.45 -42.36
C ARG A 753 12.52 18.03 -43.15
N ASP A 754 12.36 19.24 -43.73
CA ASP A 754 13.36 19.86 -44.59
C ASP A 754 14.29 20.81 -43.79
N ILE A 755 14.02 21.03 -42.49
CA ILE A 755 14.97 21.63 -41.54
C ILE A 755 15.94 20.54 -41.04
N ARG A 756 17.24 20.79 -41.20
CA ARG A 756 18.32 19.89 -40.73
C ARG A 756 18.85 20.22 -39.35
N VAL A 757 18.84 21.50 -38.98
CA VAL A 757 19.39 21.99 -37.71
C VAL A 757 18.43 23.02 -37.11
N VAL A 758 17.98 22.77 -35.88
CA VAL A 758 17.37 23.80 -35.03
C VAL A 758 18.45 24.44 -34.17
N SER A 759 18.52 25.76 -34.18
CA SER A 759 19.43 26.56 -33.36
C SER A 759 18.64 27.61 -32.58
N ALA A 760 19.11 27.97 -31.39
CA ALA A 760 18.42 28.85 -30.46
C ALA A 760 19.34 29.99 -30.04
N VAL A 761 18.83 31.22 -30.03
CA VAL A 761 19.62 32.45 -29.84
C VAL A 761 18.93 33.35 -28.83
N ILE A 762 19.64 33.73 -27.77
CA ILE A 762 19.14 34.63 -26.71
C ILE A 762 20.11 35.80 -26.58
N ARG A 763 19.65 37.04 -26.71
CA ARG A 763 20.51 38.25 -26.71
C ARG A 763 21.66 38.19 -27.76
N ASN A 764 21.42 37.59 -28.92
CA ASN A 764 22.44 37.27 -29.95
C ASN A 764 23.53 36.25 -29.52
N ILE A 765 23.31 35.48 -28.45
CA ILE A 765 24.20 34.39 -28.02
C ILE A 765 23.49 33.05 -28.29
N GLU A 766 24.15 32.12 -28.98
CA GLU A 766 23.62 30.77 -29.18
C GLU A 766 23.52 30.01 -27.85
N VAL A 767 22.40 29.29 -27.66
CA VAL A 767 22.17 28.38 -26.53
C VAL A 767 21.94 26.95 -27.03
N PRO A 768 22.38 25.91 -26.30
CA PRO A 768 22.33 24.53 -26.79
C PRO A 768 20.90 24.04 -27.05
N VAL A 769 20.67 23.54 -28.26
CA VAL A 769 19.46 22.80 -28.64
C VAL A 769 19.78 21.31 -28.60
N THR A 770 18.87 20.51 -28.03
CA THR A 770 18.95 19.05 -28.02
C THR A 770 17.79 18.49 -28.82
N ILE A 771 18.07 17.68 -29.84
CA ILE A 771 17.05 16.91 -30.57
C ILE A 771 16.59 15.75 -29.67
N THR A 772 15.29 15.65 -29.41
CA THR A 772 14.71 14.72 -28.42
C THR A 772 13.99 13.53 -29.05
N GLY A 773 13.73 13.58 -30.35
CA GLY A 773 13.08 12.51 -31.11
C GLY A 773 13.08 12.86 -32.60
N ILE A 774 12.23 12.17 -33.38
CA ILE A 774 11.99 12.54 -34.77
C ILE A 774 11.28 13.89 -34.79
N ASN A 775 11.89 14.89 -35.46
CA ASN A 775 11.31 16.23 -35.67
C ASN A 775 10.95 17.01 -34.39
N THR A 776 11.54 16.67 -33.23
CA THR A 776 11.31 17.33 -31.94
C THR A 776 12.62 17.77 -31.28
N PHE A 777 12.58 18.89 -30.54
CA PHE A 777 13.72 19.41 -29.82
C PHE A 777 13.35 20.04 -28.46
N GLN A 778 14.36 20.28 -27.65
CA GLN A 778 14.31 21.08 -26.42
C GLN A 778 15.49 22.05 -26.34
N VAL A 779 15.29 23.17 -25.66
CA VAL A 779 16.35 24.12 -25.24
C VAL A 779 16.37 24.11 -23.71
N THR A 780 17.54 23.96 -23.08
CA THR A 780 17.64 23.72 -21.63
C THR A 780 18.71 24.58 -20.94
N GLY A 781 18.67 24.66 -19.60
CA GLY A 781 19.55 25.53 -18.83
C GLY A 781 19.17 27.02 -18.92
N LEU A 782 17.92 27.33 -19.27
CA LEU A 782 17.40 28.70 -19.49
C LEU A 782 17.34 29.51 -18.19
N ALA A 783 16.98 28.88 -17.06
CA ALA A 783 16.87 29.57 -15.77
C ALA A 783 18.23 30.16 -15.34
N ALA A 784 19.32 29.44 -15.64
CA ALA A 784 20.68 29.89 -15.39
C ALA A 784 21.17 31.06 -16.28
N LYS A 785 20.40 31.48 -17.29
CA LYS A 785 20.76 32.59 -18.21
C LYS A 785 20.30 33.97 -17.72
N ASN A 786 19.51 34.03 -16.62
CA ASN A 786 18.90 35.27 -16.10
C ASN A 786 18.20 36.07 -17.20
N ILE A 787 17.33 35.39 -17.97
CA ILE A 787 16.55 35.98 -19.08
C ILE A 787 15.49 36.91 -18.49
N ARG A 788 15.15 37.96 -19.22
CA ARG A 788 14.17 38.98 -18.86
C ARG A 788 13.18 39.17 -20.00
N TRP A 789 12.07 39.85 -19.72
CA TRP A 789 11.04 40.16 -20.71
C TRP A 789 11.54 41.10 -21.83
N GLU A 790 12.58 41.92 -21.57
CA GLU A 790 13.15 42.84 -22.57
C GLU A 790 14.22 42.20 -23.50
N ASP A 791 14.51 40.91 -23.35
CA ASP A 791 15.45 40.19 -24.20
C ASP A 791 14.76 39.67 -25.49
N THR A 792 15.54 39.32 -26.51
CA THR A 792 15.05 38.53 -27.65
C THR A 792 15.46 37.06 -27.49
N PHE A 793 14.52 36.14 -27.74
CA PHE A 793 14.75 34.69 -27.80
C PHE A 793 14.20 34.16 -29.12
N ILE A 794 15.12 33.82 -30.02
CA ILE A 794 14.86 33.44 -31.40
C ILE A 794 15.21 31.97 -31.61
N LEU A 795 14.35 31.22 -32.29
CA LEU A 795 14.63 29.90 -32.83
C LEU A 795 14.81 29.98 -34.35
N ARG A 796 15.76 29.19 -34.87
CA ARG A 796 16.16 29.15 -36.28
C ARG A 796 16.20 27.71 -36.79
N GLY A 797 15.39 27.43 -37.79
CA GLY A 797 15.45 26.20 -38.59
C GLY A 797 16.32 26.43 -39.82
N LYS A 798 17.40 25.66 -39.95
CA LYS A 798 18.33 25.74 -41.07
C LYS A 798 18.18 24.58 -42.04
N GLY A 799 18.34 24.86 -43.34
CA GLY A 799 18.13 23.93 -44.44
C GLY A 799 19.37 23.14 -44.86
N VAL A 800 19.48 22.88 -46.16
CA VAL A 800 20.49 22.00 -46.76
C VAL A 800 21.91 22.56 -46.60
N ASP A 801 22.08 23.87 -46.82
CA ASP A 801 23.37 24.56 -46.91
C ASP A 801 23.66 25.48 -45.69
N ASP A 802 23.09 25.15 -44.51
CA ASP A 802 23.15 25.93 -43.25
C ASP A 802 22.52 27.34 -43.32
N GLU A 803 21.82 27.64 -44.43
CA GLU A 803 20.94 28.81 -44.59
C GLU A 803 19.74 28.76 -43.63
N ILE A 804 19.28 29.92 -43.15
CA ILE A 804 18.10 30.02 -42.28
C ILE A 804 16.84 29.97 -43.16
N CYS A 805 16.13 28.85 -43.12
CA CYS A 805 14.88 28.64 -43.87
C CYS A 805 13.64 29.12 -43.11
N GLN A 806 13.69 29.09 -41.78
CA GLN A 806 12.63 29.60 -40.91
C GLN A 806 13.22 30.22 -39.64
N GLU A 807 12.66 31.34 -39.20
CA GLU A 807 12.97 31.98 -37.91
C GLU A 807 11.65 32.24 -37.17
N ILE A 808 11.60 32.03 -35.86
CA ILE A 808 10.47 32.41 -34.98
C ILE A 808 10.99 33.04 -33.69
N GLU A 809 10.25 34.01 -33.14
CA GLU A 809 10.53 34.63 -31.86
C GLU A 809 9.60 34.06 -30.77
N ILE A 810 10.19 33.54 -29.70
CA ILE A 810 9.49 32.95 -28.56
C ILE A 810 8.82 34.06 -27.75
N GLN A 811 7.52 33.91 -27.49
CA GLN A 811 6.81 34.84 -26.62
C GLN A 811 7.18 34.59 -25.15
N TYR A 812 7.29 35.68 -24.39
CA TYR A 812 7.62 35.64 -22.97
C TYR A 812 6.36 35.69 -22.11
N LEU A 813 6.26 34.76 -21.17
CA LEU A 813 5.19 34.76 -20.16
C LEU A 813 5.76 35.20 -18.81
N ASP A 814 5.57 36.49 -18.53
CA ASP A 814 5.90 37.13 -17.26
C ASP A 814 4.65 37.16 -16.35
N TYR A 815 4.40 36.01 -15.70
CA TYR A 815 3.34 35.84 -14.71
C TYR A 815 3.82 36.05 -13.27
N GLY A 816 5.01 36.64 -13.09
CA GLY A 816 5.58 36.92 -11.77
C GLY A 816 4.69 37.88 -10.97
N MET A 817 4.39 37.55 -9.72
CA MET A 817 3.65 38.47 -8.84
C MET A 817 4.30 38.54 -7.46
N THR A 818 4.23 39.72 -6.85
CA THR A 818 4.56 39.92 -5.44
C THR A 818 3.39 40.60 -4.73
N VAL A 819 3.25 40.39 -3.43
CA VAL A 819 2.34 41.17 -2.57
C VAL A 819 3.05 41.51 -1.26
N VAL A 820 2.89 42.74 -0.79
CA VAL A 820 3.43 43.18 0.50
C VAL A 820 2.58 42.57 1.62
N THR A 821 3.23 42.06 2.67
CA THR A 821 2.59 41.55 3.89
C THR A 821 1.58 42.57 4.42
N TYR A 822 0.29 42.20 4.48
CA TYR A 822 -0.77 43.12 4.84
C TYR A 822 -0.92 43.20 6.37
N VAL A 823 -0.91 44.43 6.90
CA VAL A 823 -0.84 44.69 8.34
C VAL A 823 -2.11 45.38 8.83
N ILE A 824 -2.97 44.62 9.52
CA ILE A 824 -4.30 45.05 9.99
C ILE A 824 -4.22 46.28 10.93
N ALA A 825 -3.10 46.44 11.64
CA ALA A 825 -2.89 47.53 12.61
C ALA A 825 -2.23 48.80 12.02
N TYR A 826 -1.87 48.83 10.73
CA TYR A 826 -1.10 49.92 10.14
C TYR A 826 -2.00 51.04 9.56
N PRO A 827 -1.66 52.33 9.72
CA PRO A 827 -2.57 53.43 9.37
C PRO A 827 -2.76 53.66 7.87
N GLU A 828 -1.89 53.14 7.02
CA GLU A 828 -1.89 53.39 5.57
C GLU A 828 -2.93 52.57 4.78
N ARG A 829 -3.48 51.48 5.38
CA ARG A 829 -4.68 50.76 4.92
C ARG A 829 -4.75 50.45 3.41
N ALA A 830 -3.62 50.04 2.85
CA ALA A 830 -3.54 49.60 1.47
C ALA A 830 -2.91 48.21 1.39
N LEU A 831 -3.36 47.43 0.40
CA LEU A 831 -2.68 46.23 -0.07
C LEU A 831 -1.99 46.59 -1.38
N THR A 832 -0.69 46.31 -1.48
CA THR A 832 0.16 46.69 -2.60
C THR A 832 1.01 45.51 -3.06
N GLY A 833 1.39 45.51 -4.33
CA GLY A 833 2.24 44.46 -4.90
C GLY A 833 2.64 44.77 -6.34
N THR A 834 3.47 43.91 -6.92
CA THR A 834 3.90 44.00 -8.31
C THR A 834 3.35 42.85 -9.14
N HIS A 835 3.13 43.09 -10.43
CA HIS A 835 2.73 42.09 -11.41
C HIS A 835 3.66 42.13 -12.63
N GLY A 836 3.84 40.98 -13.26
CA GLY A 836 4.59 40.83 -14.49
C GLY A 836 3.81 41.33 -15.72
N HIS A 837 4.52 41.44 -16.84
CA HIS A 837 4.02 42.02 -18.08
C HIS A 837 2.88 41.21 -18.73
N SER A 838 2.79 39.91 -18.45
CA SER A 838 1.73 39.03 -18.99
C SER A 838 0.51 38.93 -18.08
N ILE A 839 0.47 39.69 -16.98
CA ILE A 839 -0.70 39.86 -16.11
C ILE A 839 -1.50 41.08 -16.59
N ALA A 840 -2.68 40.84 -17.16
CA ALA A 840 -3.58 41.85 -17.71
C ALA A 840 -4.74 42.25 -16.75
N GLY A 841 -4.89 41.53 -15.64
CA GLY A 841 -5.82 41.87 -14.57
C GLY A 841 -5.38 41.27 -13.23
N VAL A 842 -5.78 41.88 -12.12
CA VAL A 842 -5.44 41.43 -10.76
C VAL A 842 -6.70 41.49 -9.90
N SER A 843 -6.97 40.46 -9.10
CA SER A 843 -8.17 40.37 -8.25
C SER A 843 -7.84 39.92 -6.83
N LEU A 844 -8.61 40.42 -5.85
CA LEU A 844 -8.54 40.02 -4.45
C LEU A 844 -9.49 38.84 -4.19
N TRP A 845 -8.95 37.78 -3.60
CA TRP A 845 -9.72 36.61 -3.17
C TRP A 845 -9.64 36.45 -1.65
N ILE A 846 -10.75 36.03 -1.03
CA ILE A 846 -10.86 35.76 0.41
C ILE A 846 -11.65 34.46 0.63
N ASP A 847 -11.12 33.53 1.43
CA ASP A 847 -11.67 32.21 1.71
C ASP A 847 -12.15 31.48 0.44
N GLY A 848 -11.30 31.43 -0.59
CA GLY A 848 -11.61 30.78 -1.88
C GLY A 848 -12.62 31.52 -2.78
N LYS A 849 -13.04 32.75 -2.43
CA LYS A 849 -14.00 33.54 -3.21
C LYS A 849 -13.40 34.86 -3.71
N GLU A 850 -13.65 35.19 -4.98
CA GLU A 850 -13.36 36.51 -5.56
C GLU A 850 -14.20 37.63 -4.90
N MET A 851 -13.53 38.72 -4.54
CA MET A 851 -14.13 39.87 -3.86
C MET A 851 -14.19 41.13 -4.72
N LEU A 852 -13.14 41.43 -5.50
CA LEU A 852 -13.04 42.57 -6.43
C LEU A 852 -11.78 42.49 -7.29
N ASP A 853 -11.77 43.16 -8.44
CA ASP A 853 -10.55 43.51 -9.19
C ASP A 853 -9.78 44.65 -8.50
N ILE A 854 -8.46 44.57 -8.51
CA ILE A 854 -7.54 45.58 -7.95
C ILE A 854 -6.98 46.44 -9.08
N PRO A 855 -7.06 47.79 -8.99
CA PRO A 855 -6.44 48.68 -9.98
C PRO A 855 -4.92 48.49 -10.08
N MET A 856 -4.46 48.33 -11.33
CA MET A 856 -3.05 48.36 -11.72
C MET A 856 -2.66 49.78 -12.16
N ASP A 857 -1.41 50.19 -11.92
CA ASP A 857 -0.93 51.55 -12.18
C ASP A 857 -0.29 51.75 -13.57
N GLY A 858 -0.13 50.68 -14.34
CA GLY A 858 0.53 50.67 -15.65
C GLY A 858 2.07 50.62 -15.60
N ASN A 859 2.68 50.63 -14.41
CA ASN A 859 4.12 50.54 -14.19
C ASN A 859 4.52 49.21 -13.51
N GLY A 860 3.71 48.16 -13.68
CA GLY A 860 3.90 46.85 -13.04
C GLY A 860 3.46 46.79 -11.58
N ASN A 861 2.74 47.77 -11.04
CA ASN A 861 2.24 47.77 -9.66
C ASN A 861 0.72 47.66 -9.62
N TYR A 862 0.19 47.05 -8.57
CA TYR A 862 -1.24 47.10 -8.24
C TYR A 862 -1.45 47.61 -6.80
N THR A 863 -2.57 48.28 -6.55
CA THR A 863 -2.84 48.89 -5.24
C THR A 863 -4.33 48.96 -4.94
N LEU A 864 -4.74 48.25 -3.88
CA LEU A 864 -6.08 48.33 -3.30
C LEU A 864 -6.03 49.22 -2.05
N LYS A 865 -6.87 50.25 -1.98
CA LYS A 865 -6.96 51.18 -0.84
C LYS A 865 -8.23 50.92 -0.02
N ASP A 866 -8.24 51.38 1.24
CA ASP A 866 -9.37 51.29 2.17
C ASP A 866 -9.89 49.86 2.42
N THR A 867 -8.96 48.91 2.41
CA THR A 867 -9.13 47.46 2.65
C THR A 867 -9.83 47.07 3.96
N THR A 868 -10.03 48.03 4.87
CA THR A 868 -10.54 47.85 6.25
C THR A 868 -11.92 47.19 6.40
N ILE A 869 -12.71 47.05 5.33
CA ILE A 869 -14.01 46.35 5.37
C ILE A 869 -13.85 44.85 5.06
N LEU A 870 -12.79 44.47 4.34
CA LEU A 870 -12.57 43.12 3.82
C LEU A 870 -11.48 42.38 4.61
N LEU A 871 -10.33 43.04 4.80
CA LEU A 871 -9.12 42.46 5.39
C LEU A 871 -9.08 42.68 6.91
N THR A 872 -10.01 42.02 7.61
CA THR A 872 -10.35 42.30 9.01
C THR A 872 -9.78 41.32 10.05
N SER A 873 -9.29 40.15 9.64
CA SER A 873 -8.71 39.12 10.52
C SER A 873 -7.55 38.39 9.85
N VAL A 874 -6.56 37.96 10.64
CA VAL A 874 -5.49 37.04 10.19
C VAL A 874 -5.96 35.59 10.05
N SER A 875 -7.19 35.29 10.48
CA SER A 875 -7.83 33.98 10.33
C SER A 875 -8.58 33.82 9.00
N LYS A 876 -8.36 34.73 8.04
CA LYS A 876 -8.90 34.68 6.69
C LYS A 876 -7.81 34.16 5.76
N GLU A 877 -8.18 33.24 4.89
CA GLU A 877 -7.36 32.95 3.73
C GLU A 877 -7.53 34.11 2.76
N VAL A 878 -6.43 34.73 2.34
CA VAL A 878 -6.45 35.94 1.50
C VAL A 878 -5.41 35.75 0.42
N GLU A 879 -5.79 35.97 -0.84
CA GLU A 879 -4.95 35.71 -2.00
C GLU A 879 -5.10 36.81 -3.03
N ILE A 880 -4.07 36.99 -3.86
CA ILE A 880 -4.12 37.81 -5.06
C ILE A 880 -4.03 36.87 -6.27
N VAL A 881 -4.96 37.04 -7.21
CA VAL A 881 -5.05 36.28 -8.45
C VAL A 881 -4.81 37.20 -9.63
N GLY A 882 -3.70 36.96 -10.32
CA GLY A 882 -3.37 37.56 -11.60
C GLY A 882 -3.99 36.79 -12.77
N ARG A 883 -4.59 37.52 -13.70
CA ARG A 883 -5.23 37.02 -14.92
C ARG A 883 -4.41 37.39 -16.16
N ASN A 884 -4.38 36.52 -17.16
CA ASN A 884 -3.85 36.82 -18.49
C ASN A 884 -4.84 37.67 -19.33
N GLU A 885 -4.48 38.05 -20.55
CA GLU A 885 -5.32 38.90 -21.42
C GLU A 885 -6.65 38.26 -21.84
N TRP A 886 -6.78 36.93 -21.74
CA TRP A 886 -8.03 36.20 -21.96
C TRP A 886 -8.88 36.05 -20.68
N GLY A 887 -8.48 36.68 -19.57
CA GLY A 887 -9.17 36.67 -18.29
C GLY A 887 -9.00 35.38 -17.47
N GLN A 888 -8.19 34.43 -17.94
CA GLN A 888 -7.90 33.18 -17.25
C GLN A 888 -6.89 33.42 -16.12
N GLU A 889 -6.98 32.63 -15.05
CA GLU A 889 -5.98 32.65 -13.97
C GLU A 889 -4.60 32.20 -14.48
N ALA A 890 -3.59 33.05 -14.25
CA ALA A 890 -2.22 32.82 -14.68
C ALA A 890 -1.21 32.84 -13.52
N SER A 891 -1.59 33.42 -12.38
CA SER A 891 -0.76 33.49 -11.17
C SER A 891 -1.66 33.64 -9.94
N ARG A 892 -1.39 32.91 -8.85
CA ARG A 892 -2.08 33.03 -7.56
C ARG A 892 -1.05 33.06 -6.44
N ILE A 893 -1.09 34.09 -5.61
CA ILE A 893 -0.16 34.26 -4.49
C ILE A 893 -0.90 34.55 -3.17
N PRO A 894 -0.50 33.92 -2.05
CA PRO A 894 -1.13 34.18 -0.76
C PRO A 894 -0.68 35.54 -0.19
N VAL A 895 -1.64 36.30 0.33
CA VAL A 895 -1.39 37.51 1.10
C VAL A 895 -1.05 37.10 2.53
N ILE A 896 0.20 37.34 2.94
CA ILE A 896 0.59 37.14 4.34
C ILE A 896 -0.11 38.20 5.19
N MET A 897 -1.18 37.80 5.86
CA MET A 897 -1.98 38.62 6.76
C MET A 897 -1.35 38.68 8.16
N SER A 898 -1.18 39.88 8.72
CA SER A 898 -0.58 40.06 10.04
C SER A 898 -1.22 41.17 10.86
N SER A 899 -1.16 41.01 12.19
CA SER A 899 -1.56 42.02 13.17
C SER A 899 -0.39 42.91 13.65
N LEU A 900 0.80 42.77 13.04
CA LEU A 900 2.12 43.24 13.50
C LEU A 900 2.13 44.22 14.68
N PHE A 901 2.20 43.65 15.87
CA PHE A 901 3.49 43.63 16.54
C PHE A 901 3.78 42.19 16.96
N GLN A 902 4.97 41.68 16.67
CA GLN A 902 5.36 40.32 17.05
C GLN A 902 6.67 40.33 17.82
N VAL A 903 6.69 39.54 18.89
CA VAL A 903 7.88 39.06 19.58
C VAL A 903 7.71 37.55 19.75
N THR A 904 8.76 36.78 19.50
CA THR A 904 8.82 35.35 19.85
C THR A 904 9.72 35.16 21.06
N ALA A 905 9.60 34.04 21.75
CA ALA A 905 10.52 33.61 22.79
C ALA A 905 10.52 32.08 22.83
N GLN A 906 11.66 31.49 23.16
CA GLN A 906 11.70 30.08 23.58
C GLN A 906 11.06 29.91 24.97
N ASP A 907 10.64 28.69 25.33
CA ASP A 907 10.29 28.36 26.72
C ASP A 907 11.50 28.59 27.65
N TYR A 908 11.25 29.05 28.87
CA TYR A 908 12.30 29.28 29.87
C TYR A 908 12.35 28.13 30.88
N THR A 909 13.37 27.28 30.82
CA THR A 909 13.55 26.16 31.76
C THR A 909 14.55 26.55 32.85
N ILE A 910 14.09 26.51 34.10
CA ILE A 910 14.86 27.00 35.27
C ILE A 910 16.13 26.17 35.46
N GLY A 911 17.28 26.83 35.36
CA GLY A 911 18.61 26.22 35.51
C GLY A 911 19.19 25.60 34.25
N GLU A 912 18.41 25.47 33.17
CA GLU A 912 18.84 24.91 31.88
C GLU A 912 19.00 25.99 30.79
N THR A 913 18.14 27.01 30.77
CA THR A 913 18.18 28.10 29.78
C THR A 913 19.35 29.06 30.04
N ALA A 914 20.51 28.78 29.41
CA ALA A 914 21.75 29.55 29.60
C ALA A 914 21.71 30.99 29.02
N THR A 915 21.01 31.19 27.90
CA THR A 915 20.75 32.50 27.28
C THR A 915 19.27 32.56 26.94
N PHE A 916 18.59 33.66 27.26
CA PHE A 916 17.17 33.83 26.95
C PHE A 916 17.00 34.80 25.77
N ALA A 917 16.30 34.37 24.72
CA ALA A 917 16.32 35.02 23.41
C ALA A 917 15.05 34.76 22.59
N GLY A 918 14.90 35.52 21.51
CA GLY A 918 13.85 35.35 20.51
C GLY A 918 13.97 36.37 19.37
N THR A 919 12.94 36.44 18.53
CA THR A 919 12.83 37.40 17.42
C THR A 919 11.81 38.50 17.69
N TYR A 920 11.90 39.61 16.97
CA TYR A 920 10.92 40.68 16.94
C TYR A 920 10.72 41.20 15.51
N SER A 921 9.48 41.55 15.16
CA SER A 921 9.16 42.17 13.87
C SER A 921 9.63 43.63 13.82
N ASP A 922 10.01 44.15 12.66
CA ASP A 922 10.54 45.54 12.47
C ASP A 922 9.65 46.66 13.02
N SER A 923 8.34 46.42 13.16
CA SER A 923 7.39 47.34 13.81
C SER A 923 7.69 47.56 15.32
N VAL A 924 8.36 46.61 15.98
CA VAL A 924 8.75 46.68 17.40
C VAL A 924 10.08 47.44 17.53
N PHE A 925 10.07 48.53 18.28
CA PHE A 925 11.25 49.39 18.49
C PHE A 925 12.20 48.84 19.57
N LYS A 926 11.63 48.30 20.67
CA LYS A 926 12.38 47.63 21.73
C LYS A 926 11.57 46.48 22.33
N VAL A 927 12.29 45.51 22.88
CA VAL A 927 11.77 44.31 23.54
C VAL A 927 12.17 44.35 25.02
N ARG A 928 11.24 44.02 25.93
CA ARG A 928 11.40 44.08 27.39
C ARG A 928 10.99 42.79 28.05
N LEU A 929 11.77 42.36 29.04
CA LEU A 929 11.46 41.24 29.92
C LEU A 929 10.67 41.78 31.11
N TRP A 930 9.48 41.24 31.30
CA TRP A 930 8.67 41.43 32.49
C TRP A 930 8.72 40.15 33.32
N VAL A 931 8.79 40.31 34.65
CA VAL A 931 8.64 39.21 35.61
C VAL A 931 7.73 39.69 36.73
N ASN A 932 6.66 38.94 37.02
CA ASN A 932 5.69 39.23 38.07
C ASN A 932 5.08 40.64 38.02
N GLY A 933 4.93 41.20 36.82
CA GLY A 933 4.34 42.52 36.57
C GLY A 933 5.31 43.69 36.53
N GLU A 934 6.61 43.49 36.75
CA GLU A 934 7.64 44.54 36.67
C GLU A 934 8.58 44.36 35.46
N VAL A 935 9.04 45.46 34.86
CA VAL A 935 10.08 45.45 33.81
C VAL A 935 11.44 45.23 34.45
N VAL A 936 12.05 44.06 34.25
CA VAL A 936 13.32 43.69 34.88
C VAL A 936 14.54 43.82 33.95
N GLU A 937 14.36 43.68 32.64
CA GLU A 937 15.44 43.82 31.64
C GLU A 937 14.90 44.39 30.31
N GLN A 938 15.74 45.11 29.56
CA GLN A 938 15.45 45.49 28.18
C GLN A 938 16.49 44.84 27.27
N ALA A 939 16.04 44.21 26.18
CA ALA A 939 16.88 43.31 25.41
C ALA A 939 17.99 44.02 24.64
N ALA A 940 19.12 43.33 24.47
CA ALA A 940 20.09 43.65 23.44
C ALA A 940 19.57 43.13 22.09
N THR A 941 19.46 44.00 21.10
CA THR A 941 18.94 43.71 19.75
C THR A 941 20.06 43.74 18.72
N ASP A 942 20.13 42.77 17.81
CA ASP A 942 21.19 42.70 16.78
C ASP A 942 20.97 43.64 15.59
N GLY A 943 19.72 44.04 15.34
CA GLY A 943 19.31 44.86 14.20
C GLY A 943 18.70 44.08 13.03
N ASN A 944 18.76 42.74 13.06
CA ASN A 944 18.18 41.83 12.05
C ASN A 944 16.94 41.09 12.61
N GLY A 945 16.22 41.74 13.53
CA GLY A 945 15.04 41.16 14.18
C GLY A 945 15.32 40.16 15.31
N ASN A 946 16.56 40.01 15.81
CA ASN A 946 16.86 39.13 16.95
C ASN A 946 17.13 39.91 18.24
N TYR A 947 16.72 39.37 19.38
CA TYR A 947 16.95 39.97 20.70
C TYR A 947 17.42 38.95 21.74
N THR A 948 18.13 39.43 22.77
CA THR A 948 18.63 38.63 23.90
C THR A 948 18.48 39.34 25.25
N PHE A 949 18.22 38.56 26.29
CA PHE A 949 18.24 38.94 27.71
C PHE A 949 19.39 38.18 28.40
N ALA A 950 20.35 38.92 28.94
CA ALA A 950 21.56 38.35 29.52
C ALA A 950 21.41 38.04 31.02
N LYS A 951 20.37 38.58 31.68
CA LYS A 951 20.16 38.48 33.12
C LYS A 951 18.84 37.81 33.50
N ALA A 952 18.13 37.20 32.56
CA ALA A 952 16.87 36.49 32.80
C ALA A 952 16.94 35.50 34.00
N SER A 953 18.03 34.74 34.12
CA SER A 953 18.28 33.81 35.24
C SER A 953 18.52 34.48 36.60
N THR A 954 18.76 35.79 36.63
CA THR A 954 18.79 36.57 37.88
C THR A 954 17.39 36.92 38.39
N PHE A 955 16.37 36.93 37.52
CA PHE A 955 14.99 37.32 37.83
C PHE A 955 14.01 36.15 37.88
N ILE A 956 14.08 35.21 36.92
CA ILE A 956 13.18 34.05 36.84
C ILE A 956 13.72 32.94 37.75
N LYS A 957 12.95 32.57 38.79
CA LYS A 957 13.38 31.66 39.87
C LYS A 957 12.46 30.45 40.07
N THR A 958 11.17 30.58 39.77
CA THR A 958 10.14 29.57 40.05
C THR A 958 9.19 29.42 38.88
N VAL A 959 8.54 28.25 38.75
CA VAL A 959 7.52 28.03 37.70
C VAL A 959 6.23 28.84 37.90
N ASN A 960 6.13 29.53 39.04
CA ASN A 960 5.02 30.43 39.35
C ASN A 960 5.33 31.89 38.97
N ASP A 961 6.55 32.18 38.50
CA ASP A 961 6.89 33.52 38.04
C ASP A 961 6.17 33.80 36.71
N ILE A 962 5.39 34.87 36.65
CA ILE A 962 4.71 35.32 35.43
C ILE A 962 5.75 36.06 34.59
N VAL A 963 6.31 35.37 33.60
CA VAL A 963 7.35 35.89 32.71
C VAL A 963 6.73 36.30 31.38
N GLU A 964 6.97 37.53 30.93
CA GLU A 964 6.37 38.05 29.71
C GLU A 964 7.37 38.85 28.87
N ILE A 965 7.32 38.69 27.54
CA ILE A 965 8.09 39.51 26.61
C ILE A 965 7.18 40.57 26.02
N VAL A 966 7.56 41.84 26.19
CA VAL A 966 6.77 42.99 25.72
C VAL A 966 7.52 43.76 24.64
N GLY A 967 6.93 43.81 23.45
CA GLY A 967 7.35 44.68 22.36
C GLY A 967 6.68 46.05 22.47
N VAL A 968 7.48 47.12 22.37
CA VAL A 968 7.03 48.52 22.44
C VAL A 968 7.37 49.30 21.17
N ASN A 969 6.64 50.38 20.90
CA ASN A 969 6.92 51.30 19.80
C ASN A 969 7.94 52.41 20.17
N LYS A 970 8.22 53.32 19.22
CA LYS A 970 9.16 54.45 19.41
C LYS A 970 8.78 55.45 20.52
N VAL A 971 7.53 55.44 21.00
CA VAL A 971 7.07 56.22 22.16
C VAL A 971 6.87 55.37 23.42
N TYR A 972 7.49 54.18 23.45
CA TYR A 972 7.45 53.21 24.55
C TYR A 972 6.05 52.73 24.98
N GLN A 973 5.03 52.94 24.15
CA GLN A 973 3.73 52.31 24.34
C GLN A 973 3.86 50.81 24.08
N GLU A 974 3.25 50.01 24.95
CA GLU A 974 3.02 48.59 24.72
C GLU A 974 2.23 48.35 23.43
N ARG A 975 2.58 47.26 22.77
CA ARG A 975 2.09 46.91 21.44
C ARG A 975 1.97 45.41 21.17
N VAL A 976 2.84 44.59 21.78
CA VAL A 976 2.65 43.14 21.90
C VAL A 976 3.15 42.67 23.27
N ARG A 977 2.46 41.71 23.86
CA ARG A 977 2.86 40.99 25.08
C ARG A 977 2.72 39.49 24.84
N LEU A 978 3.81 38.75 25.01
CA LEU A 978 3.88 37.30 24.91
C LEU A 978 4.12 36.73 26.31
N LEU A 979 3.17 35.94 26.82
CA LEU A 979 3.39 35.14 28.03
C LEU A 979 4.38 34.01 27.71
N VAL A 980 5.45 33.93 28.50
CA VAL A 980 6.50 32.91 28.38
C VAL A 980 6.19 31.78 29.34
N ARG A 981 6.21 30.55 28.83
CA ARG A 981 6.08 29.37 29.67
C ARG A 981 7.38 29.12 30.44
N VAL A 982 7.29 29.19 31.77
CA VAL A 982 8.38 28.80 32.68
C VAL A 982 8.24 27.31 33.01
N ASN A 983 9.22 26.51 32.61
CA ASN A 983 9.25 25.08 32.89
C ASN A 983 10.17 24.74 34.06
N ALA A 984 9.76 23.75 34.86
CA ALA A 984 10.65 23.06 35.78
C ALA A 984 11.62 22.18 34.97
N PRO A 985 12.87 22.00 35.44
CA PRO A 985 13.82 21.07 34.81
C PRO A 985 13.24 19.65 34.75
N LYS A 986 13.58 18.95 33.67
CA LYS A 986 13.05 17.62 33.36
C LYS A 986 13.80 16.55 34.15
N ASP A 987 13.07 15.79 34.96
CA ASP A 987 13.66 14.72 35.75
C ASP A 987 13.70 13.43 34.91
N TYR A 988 14.73 13.37 34.08
CA TYR A 988 15.19 12.15 33.42
C TYR A 988 16.26 11.42 34.24
N SER A 989 16.16 11.41 35.58
CA SER A 989 17.04 10.58 36.40
C SER A 989 16.83 9.09 36.10
N LEU A 990 17.89 8.30 36.25
CA LEU A 990 17.87 6.86 36.00
C LEU A 990 19.02 6.23 36.78
N THR A 991 18.73 5.17 37.55
CA THR A 991 19.71 4.38 38.31
C THR A 991 19.49 2.89 38.06
N THR A 992 20.47 2.03 38.35
CA THR A 992 20.31 0.57 38.24
C THR A 992 21.17 -0.15 39.27
N SER A 993 20.72 -1.31 39.74
CA SER A 993 21.50 -2.20 40.60
C SER A 993 22.55 -2.97 39.81
N SER A 994 23.60 -3.45 40.49
CA SER A 994 24.51 -4.44 39.91
C SER A 994 23.82 -5.80 39.72
N PHE A 995 24.22 -6.54 38.70
CA PHE A 995 23.71 -7.89 38.45
C PHE A 995 24.79 -8.94 38.69
N VAL A 996 24.51 -9.93 39.54
CA VAL A 996 25.46 -11.00 39.90
C VAL A 996 25.00 -12.32 39.29
N ILE A 997 25.69 -12.78 38.25
CA ILE A 997 25.36 -14.01 37.54
C ILE A 997 25.46 -15.21 38.48
N ASN A 998 24.47 -16.11 38.38
CA ASN A 998 24.19 -17.23 39.28
C ASN A 998 23.68 -16.86 40.69
N GLN A 999 23.34 -15.59 40.95
CA GLN A 999 22.75 -15.16 42.24
C GLN A 999 21.55 -14.21 42.06
N SER A 1000 21.70 -13.15 41.26
CA SER A 1000 20.62 -12.26 40.86
C SER A 1000 19.64 -12.97 39.93
N LYS A 1001 18.33 -12.83 40.21
CA LYS A 1001 17.24 -13.24 39.29
C LYS A 1001 16.69 -12.06 38.51
N ILE A 1002 16.40 -10.99 39.23
CA ILE A 1002 15.85 -9.72 38.73
C ILE A 1002 16.94 -8.65 38.63
N LEU A 1003 16.70 -7.63 37.80
CA LEU A 1003 17.45 -6.37 37.78
C LEU A 1003 16.50 -5.23 38.19
N THR A 1004 16.97 -4.27 38.99
CA THR A 1004 16.15 -3.18 39.54
C THR A 1004 16.81 -1.82 39.36
N GLY A 1005 16.06 -0.74 39.61
CA GLY A 1005 16.60 0.62 39.68
C GLY A 1005 15.50 1.65 39.94
N THR A 1006 15.83 2.92 39.77
CA THR A 1006 14.86 4.03 39.83
C THR A 1006 14.87 4.85 38.55
N PHE A 1007 13.76 5.52 38.27
CA PHE A 1007 13.56 6.42 37.13
C PHE A 1007 12.93 7.73 37.62
N GLY A 1008 13.28 8.84 36.95
CA GLY A 1008 12.74 10.16 37.24
C GLY A 1008 11.35 10.38 36.67
N LYS A 1009 10.63 11.39 37.19
CA LYS A 1009 9.19 11.61 36.94
C LYS A 1009 8.80 11.77 35.44
N ASP A 1010 9.75 12.12 34.57
CA ASP A 1010 9.53 12.37 33.15
C ASP A 1010 9.90 11.17 32.25
N ILE A 1011 10.35 10.05 32.84
CA ILE A 1011 10.56 8.77 32.16
C ILE A 1011 9.25 7.95 32.24
N GLN A 1012 8.70 7.55 31.09
CA GLN A 1012 7.47 6.76 30.97
C GLN A 1012 7.74 5.28 30.60
N GLY A 1013 8.98 4.93 30.25
CA GLY A 1013 9.37 3.56 29.94
C GLY A 1013 10.83 3.29 30.27
N VAL A 1014 11.14 2.07 30.70
CA VAL A 1014 12.51 1.62 30.97
C VAL A 1014 12.75 0.28 30.27
N ARG A 1015 13.85 0.16 29.53
CA ARG A 1015 14.15 -0.98 28.63
C ARG A 1015 15.54 -1.56 28.93
N LEU A 1016 15.66 -2.89 28.90
CA LEU A 1016 16.91 -3.62 29.07
C LEU A 1016 17.57 -3.82 27.71
N CYS A 1017 18.78 -3.29 27.55
CA CYS A 1017 19.57 -3.37 26.33
C CYS A 1017 20.77 -4.30 26.56
N VAL A 1018 20.99 -5.25 25.66
CA VAL A 1018 22.13 -6.19 25.70
C VAL A 1018 22.80 -6.22 24.35
N ASN A 1019 24.09 -5.85 24.31
CA ASN A 1019 24.90 -5.68 23.10
C ASN A 1019 24.22 -4.77 22.06
N GLY A 1020 23.62 -3.66 22.50
CA GLY A 1020 22.90 -2.70 21.64
C GLY A 1020 21.48 -3.10 21.24
N VAL A 1021 21.05 -4.33 21.53
CA VAL A 1021 19.70 -4.82 21.20
C VAL A 1021 18.81 -4.77 22.44
N ASN A 1022 17.67 -4.08 22.35
CA ASN A 1022 16.64 -4.10 23.39
C ASN A 1022 16.02 -5.49 23.51
N LYS A 1023 15.96 -6.03 24.73
CA LYS A 1023 15.50 -7.41 25.01
C LYS A 1023 14.13 -7.46 25.67
N THR A 1024 13.83 -6.51 26.56
CA THR A 1024 12.56 -6.44 27.28
C THR A 1024 12.36 -5.06 27.93
N SER A 1025 11.14 -4.76 28.37
CA SER A 1025 10.80 -3.56 29.15
C SER A 1025 10.63 -3.92 30.64
N ALA A 1026 10.86 -2.95 31.53
CA ALA A 1026 10.67 -3.11 32.96
C ALA A 1026 9.19 -2.92 33.35
N THR A 1027 8.78 -3.57 34.43
CA THR A 1027 7.61 -3.13 35.18
C THR A 1027 8.00 -1.86 35.95
N LEU A 1028 7.24 -0.78 35.74
CA LEU A 1028 7.38 0.47 36.50
C LEU A 1028 6.44 0.48 37.71
N SER A 1029 6.85 1.16 38.77
CA SER A 1029 6.09 1.35 40.01
C SER A 1029 5.85 2.84 40.27
N THR A 1030 4.77 3.17 40.97
CA THR A 1030 4.35 4.55 41.26
C THR A 1030 5.25 5.31 42.23
N ASP A 1031 6.23 4.65 42.85
CA ASP A 1031 7.28 5.23 43.71
C ASP A 1031 8.54 5.65 42.93
N GLY A 1032 8.54 5.52 41.60
CA GLY A 1032 9.71 5.77 40.75
C GLY A 1032 10.71 4.61 40.70
N SER A 1033 10.36 3.41 41.20
CA SER A 1033 11.19 2.21 41.06
C SER A 1033 10.78 1.34 39.86
N TYR A 1034 11.74 0.69 39.21
CA TYR A 1034 11.49 -0.27 38.13
C TYR A 1034 12.15 -1.62 38.39
N ARG A 1035 11.63 -2.68 37.77
CA ARG A 1035 12.24 -4.02 37.79
C ARG A 1035 12.04 -4.82 36.49
N PHE A 1036 13.06 -5.62 36.17
CA PHE A 1036 13.04 -6.62 35.11
C PHE A 1036 13.02 -8.02 35.74
N GLU A 1037 11.87 -8.69 35.75
CA GLU A 1037 11.71 -10.02 36.38
C GLU A 1037 12.58 -11.10 35.70
N ASN A 1038 12.71 -11.04 34.38
CA ASN A 1038 13.41 -12.05 33.56
C ASN A 1038 14.88 -11.69 33.25
N ALA A 1039 15.50 -10.76 33.98
CA ALA A 1039 16.86 -10.28 33.69
C ALA A 1039 17.92 -11.41 33.57
N ALA A 1040 17.82 -12.46 34.40
CA ALA A 1040 18.70 -13.63 34.34
C ALA A 1040 18.64 -14.42 33.02
N GLN A 1041 17.56 -14.32 32.24
CA GLN A 1041 17.44 -14.95 30.91
C GLN A 1041 18.27 -14.23 29.84
N HIS A 1042 18.64 -12.97 30.08
CA HIS A 1042 19.34 -12.12 29.11
C HIS A 1042 20.78 -11.77 29.53
N ILE A 1043 21.07 -11.78 30.84
CA ILE A 1043 22.40 -11.50 31.42
C ILE A 1043 23.07 -12.83 31.80
N THR A 1044 23.49 -13.60 30.80
CA THR A 1044 23.96 -14.99 30.98
C THR A 1044 25.47 -15.13 31.18
N ASN A 1045 26.27 -14.13 30.78
CA ASN A 1045 27.72 -14.09 31.01
C ASN A 1045 28.21 -12.65 31.24
N ALA A 1046 29.40 -12.50 31.83
CA ALA A 1046 29.94 -11.20 32.26
C ALA A 1046 30.69 -10.41 31.17
N THR A 1047 30.75 -10.88 29.92
CA THR A 1047 31.30 -10.12 28.79
C THR A 1047 30.23 -9.45 27.93
N LEU A 1048 28.94 -9.62 28.27
CA LEU A 1048 27.84 -8.89 27.67
C LEU A 1048 27.88 -7.41 28.04
N LYS A 1049 27.74 -6.51 27.06
CA LYS A 1049 27.50 -5.09 27.32
C LYS A 1049 26.03 -4.91 27.67
N VAL A 1050 25.73 -4.80 28.96
CA VAL A 1050 24.36 -4.64 29.48
C VAL A 1050 24.13 -3.19 29.90
N GLU A 1051 23.03 -2.61 29.44
CA GLU A 1051 22.63 -1.22 29.69
C GLU A 1051 21.13 -1.13 29.97
N VAL A 1052 20.71 -0.10 30.69
CA VAL A 1052 19.31 0.27 30.86
C VAL A 1052 19.05 1.60 30.17
N GLN A 1053 17.98 1.65 29.37
CA GLN A 1053 17.52 2.79 28.58
C GLN A 1053 16.21 3.34 29.19
N GLY A 1054 16.18 4.62 29.55
CA GLY A 1054 14.97 5.34 29.92
C GLY A 1054 14.41 6.13 28.74
N VAL A 1055 13.10 6.02 28.52
CA VAL A 1055 12.36 6.71 27.45
C VAL A 1055 11.21 7.55 28.00
N ASP A 1056 10.86 8.62 27.29
CA ASP A 1056 9.70 9.47 27.62
C ASP A 1056 8.38 8.94 27.05
N GLY A 1057 7.30 9.72 27.19
CA GLY A 1057 5.96 9.39 26.69
C GLY A 1057 5.81 9.39 25.16
N ALA A 1058 6.81 9.88 24.42
CA ALA A 1058 6.92 9.72 22.96
C ALA A 1058 7.85 8.55 22.58
N PHE A 1059 8.23 7.71 23.56
CA PHE A 1059 9.16 6.59 23.45
C PHE A 1059 10.59 6.95 23.01
N VAL A 1060 10.97 8.24 23.08
CA VAL A 1060 12.29 8.75 22.72
C VAL A 1060 13.31 8.44 23.84
N GLU A 1061 14.53 8.03 23.49
CA GLU A 1061 15.60 7.83 24.46
C GLU A 1061 16.01 9.15 25.11
N ARG A 1062 15.91 9.21 26.45
CA ARG A 1062 16.33 10.37 27.24
C ARG A 1062 17.54 10.09 28.12
N LYS A 1063 17.77 8.83 28.50
CA LYS A 1063 18.96 8.44 29.27
C LYS A 1063 19.32 6.97 29.07
N ARG A 1064 20.61 6.67 29.16
CA ARG A 1064 21.17 5.32 29.14
C ARG A 1064 22.25 5.19 30.20
N ILE A 1065 22.28 4.07 30.91
CA ILE A 1065 23.28 3.76 31.94
C ILE A 1065 23.77 2.30 31.82
N PRO A 1066 25.04 2.01 32.11
CA PRO A 1066 25.56 0.64 32.13
C PRO A 1066 25.09 -0.11 33.39
N VAL A 1067 24.89 -1.43 33.26
CA VAL A 1067 24.67 -2.35 34.39
C VAL A 1067 26.02 -2.96 34.79
N ALA A 1068 26.39 -2.88 36.06
CA ALA A 1068 27.58 -3.54 36.57
C ALA A 1068 27.33 -5.05 36.71
N VAL A 1069 27.81 -5.84 35.74
CA VAL A 1069 27.66 -7.30 35.72
C VAL A 1069 28.87 -7.99 36.34
N THR A 1070 28.64 -8.94 37.24
CA THR A 1070 29.69 -9.77 37.90
C THR A 1070 29.26 -11.24 37.95
N VAL A 1071 30.14 -12.15 38.38
CA VAL A 1071 29.84 -13.58 38.55
C VAL A 1071 30.00 -13.96 40.01
N TRP A 1072 29.02 -14.67 40.59
CA TRP A 1072 29.13 -15.16 41.96
C TRP A 1072 30.24 -16.22 42.11
N LYS A 1073 30.97 -16.16 43.24
CA LYS A 1073 32.12 -17.01 43.55
C LYS A 1073 31.99 -17.64 44.94
N ASP A 1074 32.24 -18.94 45.01
CA ASP A 1074 32.14 -19.73 46.23
C ASP A 1074 33.50 -19.88 46.90
N TYR A 1075 33.81 -18.89 47.76
CA TYR A 1075 35.04 -18.83 48.55
C TYR A 1075 34.83 -19.20 50.03
N ASP A 1076 33.81 -20.00 50.37
CA ASP A 1076 33.62 -20.48 51.74
C ASP A 1076 34.83 -21.32 52.22
N LEU A 1077 35.24 -21.14 53.47
CA LEU A 1077 36.34 -21.90 54.08
C LEU A 1077 36.10 -22.08 55.57
N LYS A 1078 35.89 -23.34 55.99
CA LYS A 1078 35.66 -23.74 57.37
C LYS A 1078 36.76 -24.68 57.83
N VAL A 1079 37.02 -24.68 59.13
CA VAL A 1079 38.07 -25.47 59.78
C VAL A 1079 37.62 -25.92 61.16
N GLU A 1080 37.98 -27.13 61.56
CA GLU A 1080 37.68 -27.64 62.90
C GLU A 1080 38.58 -27.01 63.97
N THR A 1081 38.17 -27.07 65.23
CA THR A 1081 38.98 -26.57 66.35
C THR A 1081 40.12 -27.54 66.67
N TYR A 1082 41.37 -27.07 66.69
CA TYR A 1082 42.55 -27.92 66.85
C TYR A 1082 42.97 -28.08 68.32
N PRO A 1083 42.93 -29.28 68.93
CA PRO A 1083 43.58 -29.51 70.23
C PRO A 1083 45.10 -29.59 70.05
N VAL A 1084 45.86 -28.95 70.93
CA VAL A 1084 47.32 -29.10 71.00
C VAL A 1084 47.71 -30.59 71.10
N GLU A 1085 48.81 -30.96 70.44
CA GLU A 1085 49.27 -32.36 70.30
C GLU A 1085 48.31 -33.34 69.59
N TYR A 1086 47.24 -32.87 68.95
CA TYR A 1086 46.42 -33.74 68.09
C TYR A 1086 47.10 -33.96 66.72
N PRO A 1087 47.03 -35.16 66.10
CA PRO A 1087 47.83 -35.47 64.91
C PRO A 1087 47.28 -34.96 63.57
N GLN A 1088 46.06 -34.42 63.52
CA GLN A 1088 45.42 -33.97 62.28
C GLN A 1088 44.60 -32.69 62.47
N LEU A 1089 44.23 -32.03 61.37
CA LEU A 1089 43.28 -30.92 61.31
C LEU A 1089 42.43 -31.03 60.04
N LEU A 1090 41.12 -30.87 60.16
CA LEU A 1090 40.15 -31.07 59.07
C LEU A 1090 39.36 -29.80 58.78
N GLY A 1091 38.76 -29.71 57.59
CA GLY A 1091 37.84 -28.63 57.24
C GLY A 1091 37.17 -28.80 55.88
N THR A 1092 36.42 -27.77 55.46
CA THR A 1092 35.67 -27.74 54.19
C THR A 1092 35.92 -26.46 53.42
N TYR A 1093 35.81 -26.51 52.09
CA TYR A 1093 36.07 -25.40 51.18
C TYR A 1093 35.07 -25.33 50.02
N GLY A 1094 34.74 -24.11 49.59
CA GLY A 1094 33.85 -23.82 48.45
C GLY A 1094 34.50 -24.10 47.09
N LYS A 1095 33.67 -24.30 46.05
CA LYS A 1095 34.11 -24.79 44.71
C LYS A 1095 35.14 -23.89 43.99
N ASP A 1096 35.24 -22.61 44.33
CA ASP A 1096 36.18 -21.68 43.69
C ASP A 1096 37.51 -21.56 44.46
N ILE A 1097 37.65 -22.22 45.62
CA ILE A 1097 38.93 -22.46 46.30
C ILE A 1097 39.58 -23.71 45.71
N VAL A 1098 40.80 -23.58 45.19
CA VAL A 1098 41.56 -24.66 44.54
C VAL A 1098 42.69 -25.17 45.43
N THR A 1099 43.09 -24.43 46.46
CA THR A 1099 44.14 -24.86 47.40
C THR A 1099 43.90 -24.26 48.79
N VAL A 1100 44.04 -25.07 49.84
CA VAL A 1100 44.03 -24.59 51.24
C VAL A 1100 45.43 -24.74 51.83
N GLN A 1101 45.93 -23.70 52.50
CA GLN A 1101 47.26 -23.67 53.13
C GLN A 1101 47.17 -23.51 54.65
N LEU A 1102 48.05 -24.19 55.40
CA LEU A 1102 48.18 -24.03 56.85
C LEU A 1102 49.26 -22.99 57.17
N TRP A 1103 48.93 -22.04 58.04
CA TRP A 1103 49.86 -21.02 58.53
C TRP A 1103 49.89 -21.06 60.06
N VAL A 1104 51.10 -21.09 60.64
CA VAL A 1104 51.35 -21.14 62.08
C VAL A 1104 52.32 -20.03 62.44
N ASN A 1105 51.91 -19.13 63.34
CA ASN A 1105 52.68 -17.96 63.79
C ASN A 1105 53.25 -17.13 62.63
N GLY A 1106 52.45 -16.92 61.58
CA GLY A 1106 52.82 -16.17 60.37
C GLY A 1106 53.66 -16.95 59.34
N VAL A 1107 54.00 -18.22 59.59
CA VAL A 1107 54.81 -19.05 58.69
C VAL A 1107 53.94 -20.13 58.04
N ASN A 1108 53.96 -20.19 56.70
CA ASN A 1108 53.32 -21.26 55.92
C ASN A 1108 53.95 -22.63 56.25
N LYS A 1109 53.13 -23.65 56.48
CA LYS A 1109 53.54 -25.03 56.81
C LYS A 1109 53.19 -26.05 55.73
N GLY A 1110 52.57 -25.62 54.62
CA GLY A 1110 52.22 -26.47 53.48
C GLY A 1110 50.76 -26.34 53.08
N GLN A 1111 50.40 -27.06 52.02
CA GLN A 1111 49.02 -27.17 51.51
C GLN A 1111 48.34 -28.44 52.02
N ALA A 1112 47.01 -28.41 52.08
CA ALA A 1112 46.18 -29.52 52.53
C ALA A 1112 46.13 -30.65 51.49
N THR A 1113 45.79 -31.85 51.95
CA THR A 1113 45.40 -32.97 51.08
C THR A 1113 43.87 -33.01 51.00
N ASN A 1114 43.33 -33.15 49.79
CA ASN A 1114 41.88 -33.32 49.61
C ASN A 1114 41.46 -34.71 50.11
N ILE A 1115 40.34 -34.80 50.82
CA ILE A 1115 39.86 -36.08 51.37
C ILE A 1115 39.23 -36.88 50.22
N ALA A 1116 39.79 -38.06 49.93
CA ALA A 1116 39.33 -38.92 48.84
C ALA A 1116 37.83 -39.21 48.96
N ASN A 1117 37.13 -39.11 47.82
CA ASN A 1117 35.67 -39.27 47.69
C ASN A 1117 34.81 -38.29 48.52
N GLN A 1118 35.38 -37.18 49.02
CA GLN A 1118 34.64 -36.13 49.74
C GLN A 1118 34.94 -34.74 49.15
N VAL A 1119 34.19 -34.37 48.12
CA VAL A 1119 34.28 -33.08 47.43
C VAL A 1119 34.13 -31.92 48.44
N GLY A 1120 34.97 -30.89 48.31
CA GLY A 1120 34.95 -29.72 49.19
C GLY A 1120 35.46 -29.99 50.60
N LYS A 1121 36.24 -31.07 50.85
CA LYS A 1121 36.87 -31.33 52.16
C LYS A 1121 38.38 -31.53 52.09
N TYR A 1122 39.09 -31.02 53.09
CA TYR A 1122 40.55 -31.06 53.17
C TYR A 1122 41.05 -31.53 54.53
N SER A 1123 42.30 -32.01 54.58
CA SER A 1123 43.00 -32.37 55.81
C SER A 1123 44.47 -31.93 55.81
N PHE A 1124 44.98 -31.64 57.01
CA PHE A 1124 46.41 -31.56 57.32
C PHE A 1124 46.76 -32.68 58.29
N MET A 1125 47.82 -33.43 58.00
CA MET A 1125 48.29 -34.56 58.82
C MET A 1125 49.62 -34.25 59.50
N GLU A 1126 49.98 -35.07 60.49
CA GLU A 1126 51.19 -34.96 61.31
C GLU A 1126 51.31 -33.65 62.11
N MET A 1127 50.18 -33.01 62.45
CA MET A 1127 50.13 -31.64 63.00
C MET A 1127 51.02 -31.40 64.24
N ARG A 1128 51.29 -32.44 65.04
CA ARG A 1128 52.22 -32.41 66.19
C ARG A 1128 53.60 -31.83 65.83
N LYS A 1129 54.12 -32.10 64.62
CA LYS A 1129 55.47 -31.66 64.20
C LYS A 1129 55.63 -30.14 64.04
N TYR A 1130 54.54 -29.37 64.13
CA TYR A 1130 54.57 -27.91 63.98
C TYR A 1130 54.68 -27.13 65.31
N GLY A 1131 54.73 -27.81 66.47
CA GLY A 1131 55.01 -27.17 67.76
C GLY A 1131 53.94 -26.17 68.22
N ILE A 1132 52.67 -26.43 67.88
CA ILE A 1132 51.54 -25.53 68.14
C ILE A 1132 51.22 -25.53 69.64
N ALA A 1133 51.41 -24.39 70.30
CA ALA A 1133 50.95 -24.14 71.66
C ALA A 1133 49.59 -23.44 71.68
N THR A 1134 48.90 -23.38 72.84
CA THR A 1134 47.61 -22.69 73.00
C THR A 1134 47.65 -21.19 72.68
N ALA A 1135 48.81 -20.55 72.77
CA ALA A 1135 49.04 -19.16 72.38
C ALA A 1135 49.47 -18.96 70.92
N SER A 1136 49.63 -20.04 70.13
CA SER A 1136 50.04 -19.93 68.72
C SER A 1136 48.88 -19.46 67.84
N LYS A 1137 49.13 -18.46 67.00
CA LYS A 1137 48.18 -18.03 65.96
C LYS A 1137 48.23 -19.05 64.83
N VAL A 1138 47.19 -19.87 64.72
CA VAL A 1138 47.00 -20.82 63.61
C VAL A 1138 45.85 -20.36 62.74
N GLU A 1139 46.06 -20.36 61.42
CA GLU A 1139 45.06 -19.96 60.43
C GLU A 1139 45.18 -20.83 59.17
N VAL A 1140 44.06 -21.08 58.51
CA VAL A 1140 44.04 -21.68 57.16
C VAL A 1140 43.72 -20.59 56.14
N ARG A 1141 44.35 -20.68 54.97
CA ARG A 1141 44.16 -19.73 53.86
C ARG A 1141 43.63 -20.44 52.63
N GLY A 1142 42.51 -19.98 52.09
CA GLY A 1142 41.91 -20.48 50.86
C GLY A 1142 42.40 -19.66 49.67
N LEU A 1143 42.98 -20.35 48.68
CA LEU A 1143 43.52 -19.79 47.46
C LEU A 1143 42.69 -20.25 46.26
N ASP A 1144 42.46 -19.36 45.30
CA ASP A 1144 41.81 -19.67 44.03
C ASP A 1144 42.76 -20.30 43.00
N ALA A 1145 42.25 -20.54 41.78
CA ALA A 1145 43.03 -21.06 40.65
C ALA A 1145 44.24 -20.19 40.25
N THR A 1146 44.22 -18.89 40.57
CA THR A 1146 45.34 -17.95 40.32
C THR A 1146 46.40 -17.96 41.43
N LYS A 1147 46.18 -18.78 42.47
CA LYS A 1147 46.97 -18.85 43.71
C LYS A 1147 46.86 -17.58 44.58
N LYS A 1148 45.87 -16.72 44.33
CA LYS A 1148 45.56 -15.57 45.20
C LYS A 1148 44.79 -16.05 46.42
N VAL A 1149 45.19 -15.59 47.61
CA VAL A 1149 44.41 -15.80 48.85
C VAL A 1149 43.12 -15.00 48.75
N GLN A 1150 41.98 -15.68 48.81
CA GLN A 1150 40.64 -15.07 48.79
C GLN A 1150 39.99 -15.07 50.18
N VAL A 1151 40.36 -16.00 51.06
CA VAL A 1151 39.80 -16.15 52.41
C VAL A 1151 40.86 -16.63 53.41
N ILE A 1152 40.77 -16.17 54.65
CA ILE A 1152 41.60 -16.61 55.78
C ILE A 1152 40.68 -16.93 56.95
N THR A 1153 40.72 -18.18 57.41
CA THR A 1153 39.89 -18.66 58.54
C THR A 1153 40.80 -19.02 59.72
N PRO A 1154 40.66 -18.36 60.88
CA PRO A 1154 41.46 -18.69 62.06
C PRO A 1154 41.09 -20.06 62.63
N VAL A 1155 42.08 -20.83 63.04
CA VAL A 1155 41.90 -22.13 63.68
C VAL A 1155 41.84 -21.91 65.18
N VAL A 1156 40.72 -22.27 65.82
CA VAL A 1156 40.57 -22.18 67.27
C VAL A 1156 41.41 -23.27 67.93
N VAL A 1157 42.58 -22.90 68.44
CA VAL A 1157 43.46 -23.79 69.20
C VAL A 1157 42.92 -24.03 70.60
N LYS A 1158 42.90 -25.28 71.05
CA LYS A 1158 42.44 -25.71 72.39
C LYS A 1158 43.56 -26.41 73.17
N PRO A 1159 43.50 -26.43 74.52
CA PRO A 1159 44.43 -27.21 75.33
C PRO A 1159 44.50 -28.68 74.88
N ALA A 1160 45.65 -29.32 75.13
CA ALA A 1160 45.85 -30.71 74.73
C ALA A 1160 44.83 -31.65 75.39
N LEU A 1161 44.37 -32.63 74.61
CA LEU A 1161 43.48 -33.68 75.12
C LEU A 1161 44.18 -34.47 76.23
N GLN A 1162 43.42 -34.86 77.27
CA GLN A 1162 43.92 -35.60 78.43
C GLN A 1162 44.12 -37.08 78.06
N ALA A 1163 45.08 -37.33 77.17
CA ALA A 1163 45.50 -38.63 76.65
C ALA A 1163 46.57 -39.30 77.51
N THR A 1164 46.48 -39.15 78.84
CA THR A 1164 47.33 -39.90 79.77
C THR A 1164 47.05 -41.39 79.63
N LEU A 1165 48.10 -42.21 79.54
CA LEU A 1165 47.98 -43.66 79.46
C LEU A 1165 49.11 -44.27 80.28
N THR A 1166 48.76 -45.08 81.26
CA THR A 1166 49.72 -45.78 82.13
C THR A 1166 49.53 -47.28 81.99
N ALA A 1167 50.62 -48.04 82.13
CA ALA A 1167 50.62 -49.49 82.11
C ALA A 1167 51.57 -50.01 83.20
N PRO A 1168 51.52 -51.32 83.55
CA PRO A 1168 52.51 -51.92 84.45
C PRO A 1168 53.93 -51.73 83.91
N ALA A 1169 54.89 -51.46 84.80
CA ALA A 1169 56.29 -51.17 84.42
C ALA A 1169 56.99 -52.36 83.73
N ASN A 1170 56.47 -53.57 83.91
CA ASN A 1170 56.78 -54.77 83.16
C ASN A 1170 55.55 -55.71 83.17
N TYR A 1171 55.58 -56.72 82.32
CA TYR A 1171 54.63 -57.83 82.32
C TYR A 1171 55.40 -59.12 82.60
N LYS A 1172 55.02 -59.84 83.67
CA LYS A 1172 55.59 -61.14 84.00
C LYS A 1172 54.88 -62.25 83.23
N LEU A 1173 55.63 -63.13 82.57
CA LEU A 1173 55.08 -64.26 81.83
C LEU A 1173 54.10 -65.10 82.68
N GLY A 1174 53.01 -65.54 82.05
CA GLY A 1174 51.91 -66.26 82.71
C GLY A 1174 50.89 -65.37 83.45
N THR A 1175 51.14 -64.06 83.64
CA THR A 1175 50.19 -63.16 84.30
C THR A 1175 48.92 -62.99 83.46
N LYS A 1176 47.74 -63.29 84.01
CA LYS A 1176 46.50 -63.33 83.22
C LYS A 1176 45.97 -61.96 82.80
N GLU A 1177 46.45 -60.87 83.38
CA GLU A 1177 45.82 -59.54 83.23
C GLU A 1177 46.86 -58.43 83.04
N ILE A 1178 46.48 -57.40 82.28
CA ILE A 1178 47.21 -56.12 82.21
C ILE A 1178 46.20 -55.01 82.50
N ALA A 1179 46.45 -54.22 83.54
CA ALA A 1179 45.58 -53.12 83.95
C ALA A 1179 46.37 -51.82 84.11
N GLY A 1180 45.72 -50.69 83.87
CA GLY A 1180 46.32 -49.36 83.95
C GLY A 1180 45.26 -48.27 83.95
N ALA A 1181 45.66 -47.01 83.87
CA ALA A 1181 44.75 -45.87 83.79
C ALA A 1181 44.81 -45.22 82.40
N CYS A 1182 43.67 -44.70 81.94
CA CYS A 1182 43.57 -43.91 80.72
C CYS A 1182 42.77 -42.62 80.99
N GLY A 1183 43.29 -41.48 80.56
CA GLY A 1183 42.61 -40.19 80.73
C GLY A 1183 41.31 -40.11 79.92
N LYS A 1184 40.42 -39.20 80.34
CA LYS A 1184 39.03 -39.11 79.87
C LYS A 1184 38.86 -39.06 78.35
N ASP A 1185 39.84 -38.47 77.64
CA ASP A 1185 39.78 -38.22 76.20
C ASP A 1185 40.28 -39.42 75.36
N ILE A 1186 40.80 -40.47 76.00
CA ILE A 1186 40.99 -41.79 75.38
C ILE A 1186 39.64 -42.52 75.43
N ALA A 1187 39.01 -42.72 74.27
CA ALA A 1187 37.75 -43.45 74.12
C ALA A 1187 37.93 -44.98 74.10
N TYR A 1188 39.05 -45.46 73.56
CA TYR A 1188 39.36 -46.89 73.44
C TYR A 1188 40.81 -47.16 73.84
N VAL A 1189 41.05 -48.30 74.49
CA VAL A 1189 42.40 -48.80 74.78
C VAL A 1189 42.54 -50.15 74.10
N ARG A 1190 43.56 -50.32 73.25
CA ARG A 1190 43.86 -51.57 72.54
C ARG A 1190 45.15 -52.18 73.02
N PHE A 1191 45.13 -53.49 73.21
CA PHE A 1191 46.26 -54.33 73.56
C PHE A 1191 46.83 -54.95 72.29
N SER A 1192 48.14 -54.78 72.08
CA SER A 1192 48.86 -55.23 70.90
C SER A 1192 50.07 -56.07 71.29
N VAL A 1193 50.34 -57.12 70.54
CA VAL A 1193 51.54 -57.96 70.69
C VAL A 1193 52.17 -58.16 69.32
N ASN A 1194 53.45 -57.82 69.21
CA ASN A 1194 54.22 -57.81 67.96
C ASN A 1194 53.50 -57.00 66.86
N ALA A 1195 53.12 -55.76 67.21
CA ALA A 1195 52.34 -54.79 66.41
C ALA A 1195 50.89 -55.20 66.05
N VAL A 1196 50.50 -56.47 66.17
CA VAL A 1196 49.13 -56.93 65.93
C VAL A 1196 48.24 -56.68 67.15
N VAL A 1197 47.17 -55.90 66.99
CA VAL A 1197 46.11 -55.76 68.01
C VAL A 1197 45.50 -57.13 68.31
N LYS A 1198 45.51 -57.54 69.58
CA LYS A 1198 44.95 -58.81 70.06
C LYS A 1198 43.62 -58.65 70.78
N GLN A 1199 43.42 -57.53 71.47
CA GLN A 1199 42.19 -57.27 72.23
C GLN A 1199 41.94 -55.75 72.33
N GLN A 1200 40.67 -55.35 72.46
CA GLN A 1200 40.32 -54.03 72.99
C GLN A 1200 40.00 -54.18 74.47
N ALA A 1201 40.69 -53.42 75.33
CA ALA A 1201 40.56 -53.48 76.76
C ALA A 1201 39.20 -52.93 77.22
N THR A 1202 38.61 -53.53 78.25
CA THR A 1202 37.45 -52.96 78.95
C THR A 1202 37.91 -51.74 79.73
N ILE A 1203 37.18 -50.63 79.67
CA ILE A 1203 37.47 -49.40 80.42
C ILE A 1203 36.34 -49.16 81.42
N ASP A 1204 36.66 -49.18 82.71
CA ASP A 1204 35.79 -48.59 83.73
C ASP A 1204 35.89 -47.07 83.65
N ARG A 1205 34.76 -46.42 83.35
CA ARG A 1205 34.65 -44.96 83.21
C ARG A 1205 34.41 -44.22 84.51
N VAL A 1206 34.12 -44.92 85.61
CA VAL A 1206 34.05 -44.33 86.95
C VAL A 1206 35.45 -44.13 87.50
N THR A 1207 36.31 -45.15 87.46
CA THR A 1207 37.71 -45.03 87.93
C THR A 1207 38.72 -44.63 86.85
N ASN A 1208 38.31 -44.54 85.58
CA ASN A 1208 39.18 -44.31 84.41
C ASN A 1208 40.35 -45.32 84.31
N LYS A 1209 40.08 -46.57 84.68
CA LYS A 1209 41.01 -47.70 84.58
C LYS A 1209 40.61 -48.62 83.45
N TYR A 1210 41.59 -49.09 82.68
CA TYR A 1210 41.39 -50.14 81.68
C TYR A 1210 41.93 -51.48 82.16
N LYS A 1211 41.37 -52.56 81.62
CA LYS A 1211 41.77 -53.94 81.91
C LYS A 1211 41.73 -54.82 80.67
N VAL A 1212 42.84 -55.51 80.44
CA VAL A 1212 43.07 -56.58 79.46
C VAL A 1212 42.98 -57.91 80.21
N THR A 1213 42.24 -58.88 79.69
CA THR A 1213 42.03 -60.20 80.33
C THR A 1213 42.55 -61.33 79.46
N TYR A 1214 43.09 -62.36 80.10
CA TYR A 1214 43.77 -63.50 79.45
C TYR A 1214 45.00 -63.09 78.61
N ALA A 1215 45.73 -62.06 79.05
CA ALA A 1215 46.93 -61.54 78.36
C ALA A 1215 48.01 -62.64 78.15
N ASN A 1216 48.10 -63.59 79.08
CA ASN A 1216 48.96 -64.78 79.01
C ASN A 1216 48.69 -65.69 77.79
N ASN A 1217 47.49 -65.65 77.20
CA ASN A 1217 47.17 -66.42 76.00
C ASN A 1217 47.80 -65.81 74.73
N PHE A 1218 48.30 -64.56 74.82
CA PHE A 1218 48.83 -63.80 73.70
C PHE A 1218 50.32 -63.43 73.85
N ILE A 1219 50.91 -63.66 75.03
CA ILE A 1219 52.31 -63.32 75.36
C ILE A 1219 53.01 -64.58 75.87
N SER A 1220 53.81 -65.20 75.01
CA SER A 1220 54.45 -66.50 75.26
C SER A 1220 55.96 -66.45 75.48
N ALA A 1221 56.63 -65.33 75.15
CA ALA A 1221 58.08 -65.17 75.30
C ALA A 1221 58.48 -63.76 75.74
N THR A 1222 59.63 -63.63 76.42
CA THR A 1222 60.21 -62.33 76.81
C THR A 1222 60.64 -61.45 75.63
N THR A 1223 60.70 -62.01 74.42
CA THR A 1223 60.96 -61.30 73.17
C THR A 1223 59.70 -60.70 72.52
N ASN A 1224 58.51 -60.96 73.06
CA ASN A 1224 57.27 -60.38 72.51
C ASN A 1224 57.18 -58.88 72.82
N LYS A 1225 57.04 -58.05 71.79
CA LYS A 1225 56.82 -56.60 71.96
C LYS A 1225 55.36 -56.35 72.34
N VAL A 1226 55.11 -56.13 73.63
CA VAL A 1226 53.76 -55.87 74.17
C VAL A 1226 53.51 -54.37 74.25
N GLU A 1227 52.35 -53.91 73.78
CA GLU A 1227 51.99 -52.49 73.75
C GLU A 1227 50.52 -52.25 74.10
N ILE A 1228 50.27 -51.13 74.76
CA ILE A 1228 48.93 -50.59 75.03
C ILE A 1228 48.78 -49.28 74.25
N ILE A 1229 47.68 -49.15 73.51
CA ILE A 1229 47.42 -48.06 72.56
C ILE A 1229 46.11 -47.38 72.98
N GLY A 1230 46.18 -46.12 73.39
CA GLY A 1230 45.03 -45.26 73.67
C GLY A 1230 44.61 -44.50 72.42
N LEU A 1231 43.33 -44.60 72.06
CA LEU A 1231 42.72 -43.97 70.89
C LEU A 1231 41.52 -43.10 71.30
N ASP A 1232 41.24 -42.06 70.51
CA ASP A 1232 40.07 -41.20 70.71
C ASP A 1232 38.77 -41.82 70.12
N LYS A 1233 37.67 -41.05 70.13
CA LYS A 1233 36.36 -41.47 69.59
C LYS A 1233 36.37 -41.72 68.07
N ALA A 1234 37.33 -41.16 67.34
CA ALA A 1234 37.52 -41.37 65.91
C ALA A 1234 38.51 -42.52 65.61
N TYR A 1235 38.94 -43.28 66.63
CA TYR A 1235 39.99 -44.30 66.57
C TYR A 1235 41.36 -43.77 66.13
N VAL A 1236 41.63 -42.48 66.33
CA VAL A 1236 42.94 -41.86 66.09
C VAL A 1236 43.87 -42.19 67.26
N GLU A 1237 45.12 -42.58 66.96
CA GLU A 1237 46.09 -42.93 68.00
C GLU A 1237 46.55 -41.69 68.78
N MET A 1238 46.17 -41.66 70.05
CA MET A 1238 46.46 -40.55 70.96
C MET A 1238 47.78 -40.77 71.71
N ARG A 1239 47.98 -41.99 72.24
CA ARG A 1239 49.17 -42.36 73.03
C ARG A 1239 49.43 -43.87 72.93
N ARG A 1240 50.72 -44.26 72.96
CA ARG A 1240 51.16 -45.66 73.06
C ARG A 1240 52.12 -45.83 74.24
N VAL A 1241 52.08 -46.99 74.88
CA VAL A 1241 52.98 -47.41 75.96
C VAL A 1241 53.43 -48.85 75.68
N SER A 1242 54.74 -49.08 75.52
CA SER A 1242 55.31 -50.43 75.41
C SER A 1242 55.56 -51.00 76.81
N ILE A 1243 55.31 -52.29 77.02
CA ILE A 1243 55.52 -52.99 78.30
C ILE A 1243 56.65 -54.03 78.10
N PRO A 1244 57.78 -53.92 78.82
CA PRO A 1244 58.82 -54.96 78.82
C PRO A 1244 58.31 -56.28 79.39
N VAL A 1245 58.62 -57.41 78.75
CA VAL A 1245 58.23 -58.75 79.24
C VAL A 1245 59.37 -59.40 80.01
N ILE A 1246 59.09 -59.87 81.23
CA ILE A 1246 60.05 -60.52 82.13
C ILE A 1246 59.61 -61.94 82.52
N LYS A 1247 60.54 -62.71 83.08
CA LYS A 1247 60.31 -64.07 83.61
C LYS A 1247 59.55 -64.07 84.94
#